data_AF-A0A0G1WF71-F1
#
_entry.id   AF-A0A0G1WF71-F1
#
_cell.length_a   1.000
_cell.length_b   1.000
_cell.length_c   1.000
_cell.angle_alpha   90.00
_cell.angle_beta   90.00
_cell.angle_gamma   90.00
#
_symmetry.space_group_name_H-M   'P 1'
#
loop_
_entity.id
_entity.type
_entity.pdbx_description
1 polymer ?
#
loop_
_entity_poly.entity_id
_entity_poly.type
_entity_poly.pdbx_seq_one_letter_code
_entity_poly.pdbx_strand_id
1 'polypeptide(L)'
;MTKELGLFMGLLTADGGLTIGHRVVYTQMEGEVLDIYIRLLKDIFGITAPIIAKSGRSNKAKDVIVHSKHLKESLAHLGLTSAGAQEKEIPRSIRQSRPEVIKAFIQGLIKNDGHVSTLKGLEITLANKKLLQQLQIMLLNFGIVSSVHRKKVKHYEENSYWRLSIYGGEFVTYAKEIGFLTEGEKLRAKQVMTLHRNTNRNIIPTLSPILKKLSFMYRTMFARLTNKGWLYQQNSPIPKYAFNNLKSYTSGDRNPSYDALEKILDFYKPLSNSTQYKEVSKIQENTFYWAKVTAIEKTVGEGYDFEVPGSHSFVGNGFVNHNSVTIHAIVTSLLFRNPPENLKFIMIDPKRVELTMYNNIPHLLTPVITDPKKAILALKWVAKEMERRYDILEKTSVRDIDSYHQNIKNEKSMPFIVVIIDELADMMQTYPRELEAAVVRLAQMSRAVGIHLILSTQRPSVNIITGLIKANIPARIALQVSSQIDSRTILDAAGAEKLLGAGDMLFLSGEMSKPLRIQSAYISEQEVKAVTKYLSDTYADELQSEINFSGENTSSAIFSAPLGEDDSYGGDDDELYEEARETVIQAGKASTSFLQRKLRIGYARAARLVDMLEERGVVGAGSGAKAREVIGREATNVEEEPDERNTEEIIP
;
A
#
# COMPACT_ATOMS: atom_id res chain seq x y z
N MET A 1 -18.65 25.76 -5.44
CA MET A 1 -18.33 26.23 -6.81
C MET A 1 -19.41 25.71 -7.75
N THR A 2 -19.95 26.57 -8.64
CA THR A 2 -20.98 26.20 -9.61
C THR A 2 -20.37 25.82 -10.96
N LYS A 3 -21.17 25.23 -11.86
CA LYS A 3 -20.75 24.85 -13.21
C LYS A 3 -20.34 26.07 -14.03
N GLU A 4 -21.10 27.15 -13.90
CA GLU A 4 -20.90 28.43 -14.60
C GLU A 4 -19.56 29.06 -14.18
N LEU A 5 -19.23 29.02 -12.89
CA LEU A 5 -17.94 29.49 -12.40
C LEU A 5 -16.78 28.60 -12.89
N GLY A 6 -16.96 27.28 -12.93
CA GLY A 6 -15.98 26.37 -13.54
C GLY A 6 -15.71 26.69 -15.01
N LEU A 7 -16.77 26.90 -15.81
CA LEU A 7 -16.67 27.30 -17.21
C LEU A 7 -15.95 28.64 -17.38
N PHE A 8 -16.34 29.64 -16.60
CA PHE A 8 -15.73 30.97 -16.59
C PHE A 8 -14.22 30.87 -16.31
N MET A 9 -13.84 30.12 -15.28
CA MET A 9 -12.44 29.90 -14.92
C MET A 9 -11.68 29.18 -16.05
N GLY A 10 -12.27 28.18 -16.69
CA GLY A 10 -11.66 27.44 -17.81
C GLY A 10 -11.37 28.33 -19.02
N LEU A 11 -12.34 29.17 -19.40
CA LEU A 11 -12.17 30.16 -20.47
C LEU A 11 -11.03 31.13 -20.15
N LEU A 12 -10.92 31.58 -18.89
CA LEU A 12 -9.88 32.52 -18.47
C LEU A 12 -8.49 31.86 -18.35
N THR A 13 -8.40 30.57 -18.03
CA THR A 13 -7.12 29.87 -17.92
C THR A 13 -6.37 29.80 -19.25
N ALA A 14 -7.04 29.66 -20.38
CA ALA A 14 -6.37 29.60 -21.69
C ALA A 14 -6.01 31.01 -22.23
N ASP A 15 -7.01 31.74 -22.75
CA ASP A 15 -6.83 33.03 -23.44
C ASP A 15 -7.05 34.26 -22.55
N GLY A 16 -7.21 34.06 -21.24
CA GLY A 16 -7.40 35.13 -20.26
C GLY A 16 -6.15 35.47 -19.47
N GLY A 17 -6.16 36.65 -18.86
CA GLY A 17 -5.09 37.13 -18.00
C GLY A 17 -5.56 38.08 -16.90
N LEU A 18 -5.03 37.86 -15.69
CA LEU A 18 -5.12 38.80 -14.59
C LEU A 18 -3.93 39.76 -14.69
N THR A 19 -4.18 41.02 -15.01
CA THR A 19 -3.12 42.02 -15.23
C THR A 19 -2.82 42.84 -13.97
N ILE A 20 -1.67 43.52 -13.94
CA ILE A 20 -1.15 44.22 -12.75
C ILE A 20 -2.15 45.26 -12.22
N GLY A 21 -2.81 46.04 -13.08
CA GLY A 21 -3.74 47.13 -12.70
C GLY A 21 -5.21 46.74 -12.44
N HIS A 22 -5.48 45.78 -11.55
CA HIS A 22 -6.85 45.35 -11.15
C HIS A 22 -7.79 45.00 -12.31
N ARG A 23 -7.21 44.52 -13.42
CA ARG A 23 -7.91 44.32 -14.67
C ARG A 23 -7.87 42.86 -15.08
N VAL A 24 -9.07 42.32 -15.35
CA VAL A 24 -9.28 40.99 -15.94
C VAL A 24 -9.53 41.18 -17.42
N VAL A 25 -8.76 40.48 -18.25
CA VAL A 25 -8.90 40.54 -19.71
C VAL A 25 -9.13 39.13 -20.23
N TYR A 26 -10.13 38.99 -21.10
CA TYR A 26 -10.35 37.78 -21.89
C TYR A 26 -10.39 38.16 -23.38
N THR A 27 -9.57 37.50 -24.19
CA THR A 27 -9.45 37.78 -25.62
C THR A 27 -10.02 36.63 -26.42
N GLN A 28 -10.89 36.91 -27.40
CA GLN A 28 -11.49 35.87 -28.23
C GLN A 28 -11.90 36.40 -29.62
N MET A 29 -11.78 35.55 -30.64
CA MET A 29 -12.17 35.84 -32.03
C MET A 29 -13.63 35.46 -32.32
N GLU A 30 -14.14 34.41 -31.68
CA GLU A 30 -15.48 33.88 -31.94
C GLU A 30 -16.56 34.62 -31.12
N GLY A 31 -17.54 35.20 -31.81
CA GLY A 31 -18.61 35.99 -31.19
C GLY A 31 -19.46 35.20 -30.20
N GLU A 32 -19.83 33.96 -30.54
CA GLU A 32 -20.63 33.07 -29.68
C GLU A 32 -19.97 32.87 -28.29
N VAL A 33 -18.65 32.67 -28.26
CA VAL A 33 -17.89 32.45 -27.02
C VAL A 33 -17.77 33.74 -26.20
N LEU A 34 -17.61 34.89 -26.87
CA LEU A 34 -17.62 36.20 -26.21
C LEU A 34 -18.97 36.45 -25.53
N ASP A 35 -20.08 36.14 -26.21
CA ASP A 35 -21.42 36.30 -25.66
C ASP A 35 -21.65 35.38 -24.44
N ILE A 36 -21.14 34.15 -24.49
CA ILE A 36 -21.15 33.23 -23.34
C ILE A 36 -20.35 33.85 -22.18
N TYR A 37 -19.13 34.34 -22.43
CA TYR A 37 -18.29 34.93 -21.39
C TYR A 37 -18.91 36.17 -20.75
N ILE A 38 -19.50 37.07 -21.54
CA ILE A 38 -20.20 38.26 -21.05
C ILE A 38 -21.43 37.88 -20.22
N ARG A 39 -22.17 36.84 -20.64
CA ARG A 39 -23.29 36.32 -19.86
C ARG A 39 -22.84 35.76 -18.51
N LEU A 40 -21.74 35.00 -18.48
CA LEU A 40 -21.16 34.49 -17.23
C LEU A 40 -20.71 35.64 -16.31
N LEU A 41 -20.13 36.72 -16.84
CA LEU A 41 -19.80 37.92 -16.06
C LEU A 41 -21.04 38.53 -15.41
N LYS A 42 -22.14 38.63 -16.15
CA LYS A 42 -23.41 39.15 -15.65
C LYS A 42 -24.01 38.23 -14.58
N ASP A 43 -24.12 36.95 -14.87
CA ASP A 43 -24.87 36.01 -14.04
C ASP A 43 -24.14 35.67 -12.73
N ILE A 44 -22.81 35.57 -12.77
CA ILE A 44 -22.00 35.18 -11.61
C ILE A 44 -21.61 36.41 -10.78
N PHE A 45 -21.23 37.51 -11.45
CA PHE A 45 -20.59 38.66 -10.79
C PHE A 45 -21.41 39.94 -10.89
N GLY A 46 -22.59 39.92 -11.53
CA GLY A 46 -23.42 41.12 -11.72
C GLY A 46 -22.83 42.15 -12.69
N ILE A 47 -21.81 41.80 -13.48
CA ILE A 47 -21.10 42.74 -14.35
C ILE A 47 -21.81 42.80 -15.71
N THR A 48 -22.57 43.87 -15.95
CA THR A 48 -23.42 44.03 -17.14
C THR A 48 -22.77 44.81 -18.29
N ALA A 49 -21.73 45.60 -18.01
CA ALA A 49 -21.11 46.50 -18.98
C ALA A 49 -19.56 46.40 -18.98
N PRO A 50 -18.97 45.25 -19.38
CA PRO A 50 -17.54 45.17 -19.59
C PRO A 50 -17.11 46.02 -20.79
N ILE A 51 -15.87 46.51 -20.79
CA ILE A 51 -15.30 47.23 -21.93
C ILE A 51 -14.98 46.21 -23.02
N ILE A 52 -15.52 46.40 -24.22
CA ILE A 52 -15.23 45.57 -25.40
C ILE A 52 -14.36 46.37 -26.35
N ALA A 53 -13.12 45.95 -26.52
CA ALA A 53 -12.14 46.60 -27.39
C ALA A 53 -11.67 45.68 -28.51
N LYS A 54 -11.15 46.24 -29.60
CA LYS A 54 -10.47 45.44 -30.63
C LYS A 54 -9.10 45.01 -30.10
N SER A 55 -8.74 43.76 -30.34
CA SER A 55 -7.48 43.17 -29.89
C SER A 55 -6.44 43.13 -31.00
N GLY A 56 -5.22 43.57 -30.69
CA GLY A 56 -4.07 43.54 -31.59
C GLY A 56 -4.20 44.41 -32.86
N ARG A 57 -3.19 44.31 -33.75
CA ARG A 57 -3.14 45.09 -35.01
C ARG A 57 -4.05 44.55 -36.12
N SER A 58 -4.41 43.26 -36.06
CA SER A 58 -5.20 42.59 -37.09
C SER A 58 -6.71 42.81 -36.94
N ASN A 59 -7.18 43.34 -35.81
CA ASN A 59 -8.59 43.59 -35.47
C ASN A 59 -9.51 42.36 -35.59
N LYS A 60 -8.97 41.13 -35.61
CA LYS A 60 -9.75 39.89 -35.76
C LYS A 60 -10.32 39.37 -34.43
N ALA A 61 -9.72 39.74 -33.31
CA ALA A 61 -10.16 39.36 -31.96
C ALA A 61 -10.71 40.57 -31.20
N LYS A 62 -11.54 40.31 -30.19
CA LYS A 62 -12.03 41.31 -29.24
C LYS A 62 -11.55 40.99 -27.83
N ASP A 63 -11.23 42.03 -27.09
CA ASP A 63 -10.90 41.97 -25.66
C ASP A 63 -12.13 42.36 -24.85
N VAL A 64 -12.52 41.50 -23.91
CA VAL A 64 -13.48 41.82 -22.85
C VAL A 64 -12.67 42.19 -21.61
N ILE A 65 -12.75 43.47 -21.24
CA ILE A 65 -11.95 44.07 -20.18
C ILE A 65 -12.86 44.46 -19.01
N VAL A 66 -12.52 43.98 -17.83
CA VAL A 66 -13.18 44.33 -16.57
C VAL A 66 -12.17 44.94 -15.61
N HIS A 67 -12.41 46.17 -15.19
CA HIS A 67 -11.68 46.82 -14.11
C HIS A 67 -12.40 46.57 -12.78
N SER A 68 -11.96 45.54 -12.06
CA SER A 68 -12.54 45.20 -10.76
C SER A 68 -11.49 44.53 -9.87
N LYS A 69 -11.10 45.24 -8.81
CA LYS A 69 -10.21 44.71 -7.78
C LYS A 69 -10.85 43.48 -7.11
N HIS A 70 -12.13 43.55 -6.77
CA HIS A 70 -12.86 42.48 -6.12
C HIS A 70 -12.92 41.20 -6.98
N LEU A 71 -13.19 41.33 -8.29
CA LEU A 71 -13.17 40.18 -9.19
C LEU A 71 -11.78 39.56 -9.27
N LYS A 72 -10.73 40.38 -9.46
CA LYS A 72 -9.34 39.91 -9.53
C LYS A 72 -8.94 39.16 -8.26
N GLU A 73 -9.22 39.72 -7.09
CA GLU A 73 -8.88 39.11 -5.79
C GLU A 73 -9.67 37.82 -5.54
N SER A 74 -10.95 37.80 -5.90
CA SER A 74 -11.78 36.59 -5.81
C SER A 74 -11.23 35.45 -6.69
N LEU A 75 -10.84 35.76 -7.93
CA LEU A 75 -10.23 34.78 -8.83
C LEU A 75 -8.86 34.30 -8.34
N ALA A 76 -8.05 35.20 -7.78
CA ALA A 76 -6.77 34.86 -7.15
C ALA A 76 -6.95 33.93 -5.95
N HIS A 77 -7.95 34.20 -5.09
CA HIS A 77 -8.28 33.32 -3.97
C HIS A 77 -8.74 31.93 -4.44
N LEU A 78 -9.45 31.85 -5.57
CA LEU A 78 -9.80 30.59 -6.21
C LEU A 78 -8.62 29.90 -6.90
N GLY A 79 -7.44 30.52 -6.94
CA GLY A 79 -6.22 29.93 -7.48
C GLY A 79 -5.92 30.27 -8.95
N LEU A 80 -6.63 31.23 -9.55
CA LEU A 80 -6.23 31.84 -10.82
C LEU A 80 -5.33 33.03 -10.51
N THR A 81 -4.03 32.89 -10.67
CA THR A 81 -3.05 33.96 -10.40
C THR A 81 -2.63 34.69 -11.67
N SER A 82 -2.01 35.86 -11.52
CA SER A 82 -1.35 36.59 -12.60
C SER A 82 -0.09 35.86 -13.05
N ALA A 83 -0.25 34.78 -13.82
CA ALA A 83 0.83 33.92 -14.29
C ALA A 83 0.94 33.94 -15.83
N GLY A 84 2.17 33.89 -16.34
CA GLY A 84 2.42 33.71 -17.77
C GLY A 84 2.01 32.31 -18.24
N ALA A 85 1.83 32.09 -19.55
CA ALA A 85 1.36 30.81 -20.11
C ALA A 85 2.20 29.58 -19.68
N GLN A 86 3.49 29.77 -19.36
CA GLN A 86 4.40 28.72 -18.89
C GLN A 86 4.20 28.34 -17.42
N GLU A 87 3.56 29.20 -16.63
CA GLU A 87 3.39 29.06 -15.18
C GLU A 87 1.94 28.75 -14.79
N LYS A 88 1.01 28.81 -15.74
CA LYS A 88 -0.41 28.52 -15.50
C LYS A 88 -0.60 27.07 -15.04
N GLU A 89 -1.47 26.88 -14.05
CA GLU A 89 -1.88 25.58 -13.51
C GLU A 89 -3.40 25.50 -13.38
N ILE A 90 -3.93 24.27 -13.33
CA ILE A 90 -5.34 24.07 -13.00
C ILE A 90 -5.51 24.34 -11.50
N PRO A 91 -6.36 25.31 -11.12
CA PRO A 91 -6.54 25.67 -9.72
C PRO A 91 -6.95 24.48 -8.86
N ARG A 92 -6.41 24.43 -7.63
CA ARG A 92 -6.76 23.36 -6.67
C ARG A 92 -8.26 23.32 -6.39
N SER A 93 -8.90 24.49 -6.33
CA SER A 93 -10.36 24.65 -6.19
C SER A 93 -11.14 23.91 -7.28
N ILE A 94 -10.64 23.89 -8.52
CA ILE A 94 -11.22 23.14 -9.63
C ILE A 94 -10.94 21.64 -9.47
N ARG A 95 -9.69 21.26 -9.18
CA ARG A 95 -9.29 19.84 -9.05
C ARG A 95 -10.04 19.10 -7.94
N GLN A 96 -10.49 19.81 -6.91
CA GLN A 96 -11.25 19.26 -5.79
C GLN A 96 -12.77 19.52 -5.90
N SER A 97 -13.23 20.08 -7.03
CA SER A 97 -14.65 20.36 -7.24
C SER A 97 -15.41 19.11 -7.72
N ARG A 98 -16.75 19.24 -7.73
CA ARG A 98 -17.64 18.20 -8.24
C ARG A 98 -17.40 17.91 -9.74
N PRO A 99 -17.70 16.70 -10.22
CA PRO A 99 -17.53 16.29 -11.62
C PRO A 99 -18.06 17.30 -12.65
N GLU A 100 -19.22 17.90 -12.41
CA GLU A 100 -19.88 18.81 -13.36
C GLU A 100 -19.11 20.13 -13.52
N VAL A 101 -18.50 20.62 -12.43
CA VAL A 101 -17.67 21.82 -12.43
C VAL A 101 -16.37 21.57 -13.18
N ILE A 102 -15.76 20.40 -12.95
CA ILE A 102 -14.54 19.98 -13.63
C ILE A 102 -14.82 19.86 -15.14
N LYS A 103 -15.91 19.18 -15.54
CA LYS A 103 -16.32 19.05 -16.94
C LYS A 103 -16.47 20.42 -17.61
N ALA A 104 -17.13 21.37 -16.95
CA ALA A 104 -17.31 22.72 -17.46
C ALA A 104 -16.00 23.51 -17.59
N PHE A 105 -15.09 23.37 -16.63
CA PHE A 105 -13.74 23.95 -16.72
C PHE A 105 -12.97 23.40 -17.92
N ILE A 106 -13.00 22.08 -18.12
CA ILE A 106 -12.34 21.42 -19.25
C ILE A 106 -12.91 21.91 -20.58
N GLN A 107 -14.23 22.07 -20.70
CA GLN A 107 -14.87 22.65 -21.89
C GLN A 107 -14.36 24.06 -22.20
N GLY A 108 -14.28 24.93 -21.19
CA GLY A 108 -13.78 26.30 -21.34
C GLY A 108 -12.31 26.33 -21.76
N LEU A 109 -11.47 25.50 -21.14
CA LEU A 109 -10.04 25.40 -21.47
C LEU A 109 -9.82 24.90 -22.91
N ILE A 110 -10.55 23.85 -23.30
CA ILE A 110 -10.46 23.24 -24.64
C ILE A 110 -10.95 24.19 -25.72
N LYS A 111 -11.94 25.04 -25.45
CA LYS A 111 -12.47 25.93 -26.48
C LYS A 111 -11.41 26.86 -27.08
N ASN A 112 -10.43 27.24 -26.26
CA ASN A 112 -9.40 28.21 -26.62
C ASN A 112 -8.16 27.50 -27.20
N ASP A 113 -7.62 26.50 -26.51
CA ASP A 113 -6.36 25.83 -26.89
C ASP A 113 -6.53 24.47 -27.57
N GLY A 114 -7.78 24.01 -27.70
CA GLY A 114 -8.16 22.75 -28.30
C GLY A 114 -8.58 22.87 -29.75
N HIS A 115 -8.31 21.83 -30.52
CA HIS A 115 -8.68 21.71 -31.92
C HIS A 115 -9.23 20.32 -32.20
N VAL A 116 -10.48 20.26 -32.66
CA VAL A 116 -11.08 19.02 -33.18
C VAL A 116 -10.64 18.83 -34.63
N SER A 117 -9.65 17.96 -34.84
CA SER A 117 -9.20 17.54 -36.16
C SER A 117 -10.29 16.70 -36.84
N THR A 118 -10.60 17.03 -38.08
CA THR A 118 -11.60 16.33 -38.91
C THR A 118 -11.27 14.86 -39.17
N LEU A 119 -10.03 14.43 -38.96
CA LEU A 119 -9.57 13.07 -39.29
C LEU A 119 -9.13 12.23 -38.08
N LYS A 120 -8.89 12.85 -36.92
CA LYS A 120 -8.20 12.17 -35.81
C LYS A 120 -8.95 12.22 -34.48
N GLY A 121 -9.54 13.36 -34.12
CA GLY A 121 -10.09 13.60 -32.78
C GLY A 121 -9.68 14.96 -32.23
N LEU A 122 -9.49 15.04 -30.92
CA LEU A 122 -9.16 16.27 -30.22
C LEU A 122 -7.65 16.36 -29.98
N GLU A 123 -7.07 17.51 -30.33
CA GLU A 123 -5.71 17.89 -29.99
C GLU A 123 -5.72 19.18 -29.17
N ILE A 124 -4.96 19.23 -28.08
CA ILE A 124 -4.78 20.44 -27.24
C ILE A 124 -3.29 20.75 -27.24
N THR A 125 -2.91 21.99 -27.58
CA THR A 125 -1.50 22.39 -27.60
C THR A 125 -1.26 23.51 -26.58
N LEU A 126 -0.46 23.24 -25.54
CA LEU A 126 -0.14 24.20 -24.49
C LEU A 126 1.38 24.37 -24.36
N ALA A 127 1.78 25.54 -23.86
CA ALA A 127 3.18 25.84 -23.60
C ALA A 127 3.72 25.07 -22.39
N ASN A 128 2.91 24.95 -21.33
CA ASN A 128 3.26 24.29 -20.07
C ASN A 128 2.94 22.78 -20.07
N LYS A 129 3.96 21.94 -19.85
CA LYS A 129 3.80 20.48 -19.66
C LYS A 129 2.97 20.14 -18.43
N LYS A 130 3.20 20.84 -17.30
CA LYS A 130 2.54 20.58 -16.02
C LYS A 130 1.03 20.75 -16.13
N LEU A 131 0.58 21.82 -16.79
CA LEU A 131 -0.84 22.08 -17.06
C LEU A 131 -1.48 20.95 -17.87
N LEU A 132 -0.80 20.45 -18.92
CA LEU A 132 -1.27 19.31 -19.70
C LEU A 132 -1.31 18.01 -18.91
N GLN A 133 -0.34 17.77 -18.01
CA GLN A 133 -0.35 16.60 -17.13
C GLN A 133 -1.50 16.66 -16.12
N GLN A 134 -1.77 17.84 -15.54
CA GLN A 134 -2.94 18.04 -14.68
C GLN A 134 -4.25 17.78 -15.46
N LEU A 135 -4.35 18.29 -16.69
CA LEU A 135 -5.49 18.01 -17.57
C LEU A 135 -5.61 16.52 -17.90
N GLN A 136 -4.50 15.84 -18.20
CA GLN A 136 -4.47 14.40 -18.47
C GLN A 136 -5.00 13.59 -17.29
N ILE A 137 -4.60 13.92 -16.06
CA ILE A 137 -5.11 13.28 -14.84
C ILE A 137 -6.61 13.55 -14.66
N MET A 138 -7.06 14.79 -14.91
CA MET A 138 -8.49 15.12 -14.81
C MET A 138 -9.33 14.37 -15.86
N LEU A 139 -8.84 14.22 -17.08
CA LEU A 139 -9.48 13.41 -18.13
C LEU A 139 -9.55 11.93 -17.73
N LEU A 140 -8.48 11.42 -17.10
CA LEU A 140 -8.40 10.04 -16.64
C LEU A 140 -9.44 9.72 -15.56
N ASN A 141 -9.77 10.69 -14.70
CA ASN A 141 -10.86 10.55 -13.72
C ASN A 141 -12.25 10.34 -14.37
N PHE A 142 -12.40 10.68 -15.65
CA PHE A 142 -13.60 10.40 -16.44
C PHE A 142 -13.42 9.19 -17.37
N GLY A 143 -12.39 8.38 -17.16
CA GLY A 143 -12.08 7.21 -17.99
C GLY A 143 -11.56 7.56 -19.39
N ILE A 144 -11.04 8.77 -19.61
CA ILE A 144 -10.55 9.22 -20.91
C ILE A 144 -9.01 9.18 -20.91
N VAL A 145 -8.46 8.20 -21.62
CA VAL A 145 -7.01 8.03 -21.74
C VAL A 145 -6.48 8.91 -22.87
N SER A 146 -5.62 9.86 -22.53
CA SER A 146 -5.01 10.79 -23.49
C SER A 146 -3.50 10.58 -23.63
N SER A 147 -2.93 11.01 -24.75
CA SER A 147 -1.48 10.88 -25.01
C SER A 147 -0.81 12.24 -25.09
N VAL A 148 0.28 12.45 -24.35
CA VAL A 148 1.04 13.72 -24.31
C VAL A 148 2.38 13.56 -25.03
N HIS A 149 2.69 14.45 -25.97
CA HIS A 149 3.94 14.43 -26.73
C HIS A 149 4.46 15.84 -26.99
N ARG A 150 5.78 15.96 -27.19
CA ARG A 150 6.42 17.24 -27.55
C ARG A 150 6.13 17.59 -29.02
N LYS A 151 5.81 18.85 -29.30
CA LYS A 151 5.55 19.37 -30.65
C LYS A 151 6.48 20.56 -30.93
N LYS A 152 7.28 20.47 -31.99
CA LYS A 152 8.00 21.63 -32.55
C LYS A 152 7.06 22.40 -33.47
N VAL A 153 6.96 23.71 -33.27
CA VAL A 153 6.16 24.60 -34.13
C VAL A 153 7.07 25.17 -35.22
N LYS A 154 6.61 25.18 -36.48
CA LYS A 154 7.37 25.77 -37.59
C LYS A 154 7.52 27.29 -37.35
N HIS A 155 8.68 27.86 -37.69
CA HIS A 155 9.03 29.28 -37.60
C HIS A 155 9.41 29.84 -36.21
N TYR A 156 9.54 28.98 -35.19
CA TYR A 156 10.10 29.36 -33.88
C TYR A 156 11.15 28.33 -33.48
N GLU A 157 12.44 28.69 -33.50
CA GLU A 157 13.55 27.77 -33.23
C GLU A 157 13.57 27.27 -31.78
N GLU A 158 13.06 28.07 -30.82
CA GLU A 158 13.16 27.79 -29.39
C GLU A 158 11.82 27.35 -28.73
N ASN A 159 10.67 27.53 -29.39
CA ASN A 159 9.38 27.28 -28.76
C ASN A 159 8.93 25.81 -28.90
N SER A 160 9.34 24.99 -27.93
CA SER A 160 8.82 23.64 -27.75
C SER A 160 7.47 23.68 -27.03
N TYR A 161 6.40 23.31 -27.74
CA TYR A 161 5.08 23.14 -27.15
C TYR A 161 4.83 21.68 -26.79
N TRP A 162 3.82 21.45 -25.97
CA TRP A 162 3.33 20.14 -25.61
C TRP A 162 1.93 19.95 -26.19
N ARG A 163 1.67 18.75 -26.70
CA ARG A 163 0.38 18.39 -27.28
C ARG A 163 -0.21 17.21 -26.51
N LEU A 164 -1.45 17.36 -26.08
CA LEU A 164 -2.30 16.26 -25.64
C LEU A 164 -3.26 15.87 -26.77
N SER A 165 -3.41 14.58 -26.99
CA SER A 165 -4.23 14.01 -28.05
C SER A 165 -5.23 13.00 -27.50
N ILE A 166 -6.49 13.11 -27.93
CA ILE A 166 -7.60 12.21 -27.61
C ILE A 166 -8.23 11.74 -28.92
N TYR A 167 -8.04 10.46 -29.26
CA TYR A 167 -8.43 9.89 -30.55
C TYR A 167 -9.26 8.62 -30.39
N GLY A 168 -9.93 8.20 -31.45
CA GLY A 168 -10.62 6.90 -31.51
C GLY A 168 -11.73 6.76 -30.44
N GLY A 169 -11.72 5.65 -29.70
CA GLY A 169 -12.71 5.40 -28.63
C GLY A 169 -12.69 6.46 -27.53
N GLU A 170 -11.51 6.91 -27.13
CA GLU A 170 -11.33 7.94 -26.08
C GLU A 170 -11.98 9.27 -26.47
N PHE A 171 -11.96 9.61 -27.76
CA PHE A 171 -12.63 10.82 -28.27
C PHE A 171 -14.15 10.71 -28.18
N VAL A 172 -14.70 9.51 -28.42
CA VAL A 172 -16.14 9.24 -28.27
C VAL A 172 -16.54 9.36 -26.80
N THR A 173 -15.75 8.80 -25.89
CA THR A 173 -15.96 8.94 -24.44
C THR A 173 -15.90 10.42 -24.05
N TYR A 174 -14.90 11.17 -24.50
CA TYR A 174 -14.82 12.62 -24.27
C TYR A 174 -16.06 13.36 -24.77
N ALA A 175 -16.51 13.09 -26.00
CA ALA A 175 -17.66 13.76 -26.60
C ALA A 175 -18.97 13.48 -25.84
N LYS A 176 -19.11 12.29 -25.24
CA LYS A 176 -20.26 11.90 -24.43
C LYS A 176 -20.18 12.44 -23.00
N GLU A 177 -19.04 12.27 -22.34
CA GLU A 177 -18.87 12.57 -20.92
C GLU A 177 -18.67 14.05 -20.65
N ILE A 178 -17.88 14.73 -21.48
CA ILE A 178 -17.50 16.14 -21.30
C ILE A 178 -18.17 17.00 -22.36
N GLY A 179 -18.05 16.65 -23.64
CA GLY A 179 -18.63 17.39 -24.75
C GLY A 179 -17.88 18.68 -25.10
N PHE A 180 -18.54 19.52 -25.90
CA PHE A 180 -17.97 20.74 -26.50
C PHE A 180 -18.86 21.95 -26.25
N LEU A 181 -18.27 23.14 -26.25
CA LEU A 181 -18.97 24.37 -25.89
C LEU A 181 -19.85 24.88 -27.04
N THR A 182 -19.32 24.98 -28.26
CA THR A 182 -20.04 25.57 -29.41
C THR A 182 -20.71 24.54 -30.31
N GLU A 183 -21.75 24.95 -31.03
CA GLU A 183 -22.43 24.07 -32.00
C GLU A 183 -21.50 23.65 -33.15
N GLY A 184 -20.59 24.53 -33.58
CA GLY A 184 -19.60 24.21 -34.61
C GLY A 184 -18.68 23.06 -34.22
N GLU A 185 -18.22 23.02 -32.96
CA GLU A 185 -17.41 21.92 -32.44
C GLU A 185 -18.21 20.63 -32.31
N LYS A 186 -19.46 20.71 -31.84
CA LYS A 186 -20.35 19.55 -31.75
C LYS A 186 -20.60 18.91 -33.11
N LEU A 187 -20.79 19.72 -34.16
CA LEU A 187 -20.97 19.23 -35.53
C LEU A 187 -19.71 18.53 -36.05
N ARG A 188 -18.53 19.11 -35.85
CA ARG A 188 -17.25 18.46 -36.22
C ARG A 188 -17.03 17.17 -35.43
N ALA A 189 -17.33 17.16 -34.14
CA ALA A 189 -17.22 15.97 -33.31
C ALA A 189 -18.11 14.84 -33.81
N LYS A 190 -19.37 15.13 -34.19
CA LYS A 190 -20.26 14.15 -34.81
C LYS A 190 -19.65 13.50 -36.06
N GLN A 191 -19.01 14.28 -36.93
CA GLN A 191 -18.32 13.76 -38.10
C GLN A 191 -17.17 12.82 -37.71
N VAL A 192 -16.32 13.23 -36.77
CA VAL A 192 -15.17 12.43 -36.32
C VAL A 192 -15.61 11.12 -35.65
N MET A 193 -16.72 11.14 -34.91
CA MET A 193 -17.27 9.94 -34.24
C MET A 193 -17.72 8.84 -35.22
N THR A 194 -17.96 9.17 -36.49
CA THR A 194 -18.31 8.19 -37.54
C THR A 194 -17.10 7.50 -38.16
N LEU A 195 -15.88 7.97 -37.89
CA LEU A 195 -14.67 7.40 -38.46
C LEU A 195 -14.34 6.02 -37.86
N HIS A 196 -13.70 5.17 -38.68
CA HIS A 196 -13.29 3.84 -38.25
C HIS A 196 -12.25 3.89 -37.12
N ARG A 197 -12.42 3.05 -36.10
CA ARG A 197 -11.64 3.09 -34.87
C ARG A 197 -10.48 2.11 -34.92
N ASN A 198 -9.31 2.52 -34.43
CA ASN A 198 -8.23 1.58 -34.12
C ASN A 198 -8.47 0.94 -32.74
N THR A 199 -8.83 -0.33 -32.72
CA THR A 199 -9.16 -1.09 -31.49
C THR A 199 -7.93 -1.73 -30.83
N ASN A 200 -6.71 -1.49 -31.33
CA ASN A 200 -5.50 -2.21 -30.88
C ASN A 200 -4.76 -1.54 -29.70
N ARG A 201 -5.38 -0.59 -28.97
CA ARG A 201 -4.75 0.08 -27.82
C ARG A 201 -5.15 -0.50 -26.46
N ASN A 202 -6.44 -0.81 -26.27
CA ASN A 202 -6.98 -1.41 -25.04
C ASN A 202 -7.42 -2.84 -25.35
N ILE A 203 -6.47 -3.77 -25.25
CA ILE A 203 -6.64 -5.19 -25.55
C ILE A 203 -6.46 -6.00 -24.28
N ILE A 204 -7.43 -6.86 -23.98
CA ILE A 204 -7.50 -7.62 -22.75
C ILE A 204 -6.54 -8.79 -22.84
N PRO A 205 -5.47 -8.83 -22.02
CA PRO A 205 -4.46 -9.88 -22.11
C PRO A 205 -5.01 -11.22 -21.57
N THR A 206 -4.25 -12.29 -21.85
CA THR A 206 -4.36 -13.60 -21.16
C THR A 206 -5.73 -14.31 -21.17
N LEU A 207 -6.67 -13.90 -22.01
CA LEU A 207 -7.99 -14.55 -22.12
C LEU A 207 -7.98 -15.89 -22.88
N SER A 208 -6.92 -16.18 -23.65
CA SER A 208 -6.88 -17.36 -24.53
C SER A 208 -7.18 -18.70 -23.82
N PRO A 209 -6.73 -18.98 -22.58
CA PRO A 209 -7.04 -20.26 -21.92
C PRO A 209 -8.54 -20.42 -21.65
N ILE A 210 -9.20 -19.36 -21.20
CA ILE A 210 -10.64 -19.37 -20.88
C ILE A 210 -11.46 -19.43 -22.17
N LEU A 211 -11.09 -18.64 -23.19
CA LEU A 211 -11.74 -18.69 -24.50
C LEU A 211 -11.58 -20.05 -25.19
N LYS A 212 -10.44 -20.73 -25.01
CA LYS A 212 -10.22 -22.09 -25.50
C LYS A 212 -11.15 -23.10 -24.82
N LYS A 213 -11.38 -22.97 -23.50
CA LYS A 213 -12.35 -23.79 -22.77
C LYS A 213 -13.78 -23.55 -23.26
N LEU A 214 -14.19 -22.29 -23.43
CA LEU A 214 -15.49 -21.92 -23.99
C LEU A 214 -15.69 -22.49 -25.40
N SER A 215 -14.67 -22.36 -26.25
CA SER A 215 -14.68 -22.93 -27.61
C SER A 215 -14.86 -24.44 -27.60
N PHE A 216 -14.19 -25.15 -26.70
CA PHE A 216 -14.33 -26.59 -26.54
C PHE A 216 -15.73 -26.98 -26.07
N MET A 217 -16.23 -26.36 -24.99
CA MET A 217 -17.57 -26.60 -24.44
C MET A 217 -18.67 -26.35 -25.48
N TYR A 218 -18.52 -25.26 -26.23
CA TYR A 218 -19.47 -24.90 -27.27
C TYR A 218 -19.48 -25.94 -28.38
N ARG A 219 -18.31 -26.41 -28.83
CA ARG A 219 -18.22 -27.49 -29.83
C ARG A 219 -18.85 -28.79 -29.35
N THR A 220 -18.66 -29.15 -28.08
CA THR A 220 -19.22 -30.38 -27.51
C THR A 220 -20.75 -30.40 -27.44
N MET A 221 -21.42 -29.24 -27.47
CA MET A 221 -22.89 -29.19 -27.55
C MET A 221 -23.43 -29.74 -28.88
N PHE A 222 -22.63 -29.68 -29.96
CA PHE A 222 -23.08 -29.97 -31.33
C PHE A 222 -22.31 -31.10 -32.01
N ALA A 223 -21.19 -31.54 -31.42
CA ALA A 223 -20.32 -32.56 -31.97
C ALA A 223 -19.62 -33.36 -30.87
N ARG A 224 -19.28 -34.62 -31.17
CA ARG A 224 -18.41 -35.43 -30.33
C ARG A 224 -17.00 -35.52 -30.91
N LEU A 225 -15.99 -35.55 -30.03
CA LEU A 225 -14.61 -35.76 -30.44
C LEU A 225 -14.37 -37.26 -30.69
N THR A 226 -13.77 -37.61 -31.83
CA THR A 226 -13.41 -38.99 -32.21
C THR A 226 -11.94 -39.06 -32.62
N ASN A 227 -11.40 -40.27 -32.77
CA ASN A 227 -10.03 -40.48 -33.26
C ASN A 227 -9.78 -39.95 -34.69
N LYS A 228 -10.84 -39.67 -35.46
CA LYS A 228 -10.78 -39.04 -36.79
C LYS A 228 -11.10 -37.53 -36.78
N GLY A 229 -11.24 -36.94 -35.59
CA GLY A 229 -11.65 -35.54 -35.41
C GLY A 229 -13.09 -35.38 -34.92
N TRP A 230 -13.66 -34.18 -35.10
CA TRP A 230 -15.01 -33.86 -34.63
C TRP A 230 -16.09 -34.45 -35.54
N LEU A 231 -17.06 -35.16 -34.96
CA LEU A 231 -18.25 -35.67 -35.64
C LEU A 231 -19.48 -34.84 -35.21
N TYR A 232 -19.99 -34.03 -36.14
CA TYR A 232 -21.13 -33.13 -35.91
C TYR A 232 -22.47 -33.84 -36.11
N GLN A 233 -23.49 -33.44 -35.35
CA GLN A 233 -24.86 -33.91 -35.53
C GLN A 233 -25.41 -33.49 -36.92
N GLN A 234 -26.20 -34.34 -37.56
CA GLN A 234 -26.85 -34.02 -38.84
C GLN A 234 -27.73 -32.78 -38.71
N ASN A 235 -27.68 -31.88 -39.70
CA ASN A 235 -28.37 -30.57 -39.72
C ASN A 235 -27.97 -29.60 -38.60
N SER A 236 -26.82 -29.80 -37.94
CA SER A 236 -26.31 -28.83 -36.98
C SER A 236 -26.03 -27.49 -37.68
N PRO A 237 -26.63 -26.38 -37.22
CA PRO A 237 -26.53 -25.07 -37.89
C PRO A 237 -25.16 -24.42 -37.77
N ILE A 238 -24.21 -25.03 -37.04
CA ILE A 238 -22.95 -24.38 -36.71
C ILE A 238 -21.93 -24.55 -37.83
N PRO A 239 -21.48 -23.45 -38.44
CA PRO A 239 -20.59 -23.57 -39.56
C PRO A 239 -19.13 -23.62 -39.13
N LYS A 240 -18.36 -24.49 -39.80
CA LYS A 240 -16.89 -24.60 -39.64
C LYS A 240 -16.18 -23.24 -39.74
N TYR A 241 -16.74 -22.29 -40.49
CA TYR A 241 -16.24 -20.93 -40.66
C TYR A 241 -16.37 -20.04 -39.41
N ALA A 242 -17.38 -20.26 -38.54
CA ALA A 242 -17.57 -19.45 -37.34
C ALA A 242 -16.41 -19.59 -36.35
N PHE A 243 -15.85 -20.80 -36.23
CA PHE A 243 -14.70 -21.07 -35.36
C PHE A 243 -13.36 -20.58 -35.92
N ASN A 244 -13.24 -20.43 -37.24
CA ASN A 244 -12.00 -19.95 -37.85
C ASN A 244 -11.75 -18.48 -37.50
N ASN A 245 -12.82 -17.67 -37.43
CA ASN A 245 -12.73 -16.25 -37.06
C ASN A 245 -12.37 -16.03 -35.59
N LEU A 246 -12.65 -17.00 -34.72
CA LEU A 246 -12.33 -16.95 -33.29
C LEU A 246 -11.01 -17.66 -32.95
N LYS A 247 -10.43 -18.40 -33.90
CA LYS A 247 -9.26 -19.25 -33.68
C LYS A 247 -8.09 -18.45 -33.13
N SER A 248 -7.80 -17.28 -33.69
CA SER A 248 -6.69 -16.40 -33.28
C SER A 248 -6.80 -15.92 -31.83
N TYR A 249 -8.01 -15.76 -31.29
CA TYR A 249 -8.21 -15.43 -29.88
C TYR A 249 -8.01 -16.67 -28.99
N THR A 250 -8.51 -17.83 -29.43
CA THR A 250 -8.37 -19.09 -28.66
C THR A 250 -6.95 -19.66 -28.67
N SER A 251 -6.15 -19.40 -29.71
CA SER A 251 -4.73 -19.77 -29.79
C SER A 251 -3.84 -18.82 -28.99
N GLY A 252 -4.31 -17.60 -28.72
CA GLY A 252 -3.52 -16.54 -28.08
C GLY A 252 -2.70 -15.69 -29.04
N ASP A 253 -2.84 -15.89 -30.36
CA ASP A 253 -2.19 -15.05 -31.37
C ASP A 253 -2.72 -13.60 -31.32
N ARG A 254 -3.96 -13.43 -30.86
CA ARG A 254 -4.61 -12.12 -30.71
C ARG A 254 -5.33 -12.01 -29.37
N ASN A 255 -5.21 -10.84 -28.73
CA ASN A 255 -6.01 -10.47 -27.57
C ASN A 255 -7.24 -9.65 -28.00
N PRO A 256 -8.44 -9.91 -27.44
CA PRO A 256 -9.64 -9.17 -27.81
C PRO A 256 -9.66 -7.77 -27.18
N SER A 257 -10.17 -6.78 -27.91
CA SER A 257 -10.67 -5.53 -27.30
C SER A 257 -12.02 -5.80 -26.63
N TYR A 258 -12.52 -4.87 -25.80
CA TYR A 258 -13.88 -4.99 -25.22
C TYR A 258 -14.96 -5.16 -26.29
N ASP A 259 -14.94 -4.37 -27.37
CA ASP A 259 -15.87 -4.51 -28.51
C ASP A 259 -15.78 -5.91 -29.17
N ALA A 260 -14.58 -6.51 -29.21
CA ALA A 260 -14.41 -7.86 -29.74
C ALA A 260 -14.89 -8.90 -28.75
N LEU A 261 -14.65 -8.67 -27.45
CA LEU A 261 -15.08 -9.56 -26.37
C LEU A 261 -16.59 -9.65 -26.28
N GLU A 262 -17.30 -8.53 -26.45
CA GLU A 262 -18.77 -8.49 -26.54
C GLU A 262 -19.29 -9.40 -27.65
N LYS A 263 -18.73 -9.28 -28.87
CA LYS A 263 -19.09 -10.16 -30.00
C LYS A 263 -18.76 -11.64 -29.73
N ILE A 264 -17.67 -11.91 -29.01
CA ILE A 264 -17.28 -13.26 -28.60
C ILE A 264 -18.28 -13.82 -27.57
N LEU A 265 -18.69 -13.03 -26.59
CA LEU A 265 -19.69 -13.40 -25.59
C LEU A 265 -21.07 -13.59 -26.19
N ASP A 266 -21.47 -12.78 -27.16
CA ASP A 266 -22.70 -12.98 -27.93
C ASP A 266 -22.68 -14.31 -28.68
N PHE A 267 -21.54 -14.64 -29.30
CA PHE A 267 -21.37 -15.93 -29.98
C PHE A 267 -21.49 -17.11 -29.00
N TYR A 268 -20.93 -17.00 -27.79
CA TYR A 268 -20.99 -18.04 -26.76
C TYR A 268 -22.18 -17.93 -25.81
N LYS A 269 -23.18 -17.08 -26.10
CA LYS A 269 -24.35 -16.85 -25.25
C LYS A 269 -25.11 -18.11 -24.80
N PRO A 270 -25.22 -19.19 -25.60
CA PRO A 270 -25.80 -20.45 -25.14
C PRO A 270 -25.09 -21.08 -23.92
N LEU A 271 -23.84 -20.71 -23.65
CA LEU A 271 -23.05 -21.14 -22.49
C LEU A 271 -23.15 -20.16 -21.31
N SER A 272 -24.11 -19.25 -21.29
CA SER A 272 -24.26 -18.22 -20.24
C SER A 272 -24.26 -18.75 -18.80
N ASN A 273 -24.74 -19.99 -18.60
CA ASN A 273 -24.73 -20.63 -17.28
C ASN A 273 -23.37 -21.19 -16.85
N SER A 274 -22.42 -21.36 -17.78
CA SER A 274 -21.09 -21.89 -17.48
C SER A 274 -20.24 -20.92 -16.66
N THR A 275 -19.38 -21.46 -15.79
CA THR A 275 -18.44 -20.67 -14.98
C THR A 275 -17.53 -19.82 -15.86
N GLN A 276 -17.02 -20.38 -16.96
CA GLN A 276 -16.11 -19.70 -17.87
C GLN A 276 -16.77 -18.50 -18.56
N TYR A 277 -18.05 -18.61 -18.93
CA TYR A 277 -18.78 -17.49 -19.51
C TYR A 277 -18.94 -16.37 -18.49
N LYS A 278 -19.34 -16.72 -17.27
CA LYS A 278 -19.53 -15.75 -16.17
C LYS A 278 -18.23 -15.02 -15.82
N GLU A 279 -17.09 -15.72 -15.80
CA GLU A 279 -15.77 -15.10 -15.60
C GLU A 279 -15.43 -14.07 -16.68
N VAL A 280 -15.64 -14.42 -17.95
CA VAL A 280 -15.38 -13.51 -19.08
C VAL A 280 -16.36 -12.33 -19.09
N SER A 281 -17.63 -12.55 -18.73
CA SER A 281 -18.65 -11.50 -18.56
C SER A 281 -18.24 -10.50 -17.48
N LYS A 282 -17.76 -10.97 -16.33
CA LYS A 282 -17.25 -10.09 -15.26
C LYS A 282 -16.10 -9.20 -15.74
N ILE A 283 -15.21 -9.73 -16.57
CA ILE A 283 -14.10 -8.96 -17.15
C ILE A 283 -14.64 -7.86 -18.07
N GLN A 284 -15.66 -8.17 -18.89
CA GLN A 284 -16.33 -7.18 -19.73
C GLN A 284 -16.99 -6.07 -18.89
N GLU A 285 -17.62 -6.42 -17.77
CA GLU A 285 -18.35 -5.50 -16.89
C GLU A 285 -17.41 -4.53 -16.13
N ASN A 286 -16.28 -5.02 -15.62
CA ASN A 286 -15.36 -4.22 -14.79
C ASN A 286 -14.51 -3.21 -15.57
N THR A 287 -14.47 -3.31 -16.90
CA THR A 287 -13.91 -2.33 -17.86
C THR A 287 -12.57 -1.69 -17.48
N PHE A 288 -11.54 -2.48 -17.15
CA PHE A 288 -10.18 -1.97 -16.97
C PHE A 288 -9.54 -1.47 -18.27
N TYR A 289 -8.71 -0.44 -18.20
CA TYR A 289 -7.86 -0.05 -19.32
C TYR A 289 -6.54 -0.84 -19.29
N TRP A 290 -6.33 -1.70 -20.28
CA TRP A 290 -5.14 -2.54 -20.37
C TRP A 290 -4.06 -1.85 -21.21
N ALA A 291 -2.95 -1.49 -20.56
CA ALA A 291 -1.78 -0.91 -21.21
C ALA A 291 -0.58 -1.87 -21.11
N LYS A 292 0.16 -2.03 -22.21
CA LYS A 292 1.45 -2.74 -22.18
C LYS A 292 2.49 -1.85 -21.50
N VAL A 293 3.17 -2.39 -20.49
CA VAL A 293 4.36 -1.75 -19.90
C VAL A 293 5.46 -1.71 -20.98
N THR A 294 5.87 -0.50 -21.37
CA THR A 294 6.87 -0.28 -22.43
C THR A 294 8.29 -0.14 -21.90
N ALA A 295 8.43 0.39 -20.68
CA ALA A 295 9.70 0.61 -20.01
C ALA A 295 9.47 0.59 -18.49
N ILE A 296 10.48 0.17 -17.75
CA ILE A 296 10.53 0.26 -16.28
C ILE A 296 11.84 0.96 -15.95
N GLU A 297 11.75 2.15 -15.38
CA GLU A 297 12.89 3.00 -15.06
C GLU A 297 13.04 3.12 -13.54
N LYS A 298 14.28 3.06 -13.04
CA LYS A 298 14.56 3.22 -11.61
C LYS A 298 14.60 4.72 -11.29
N THR A 299 13.85 5.13 -10.27
CA THR A 299 13.84 6.49 -9.76
C THR A 299 13.94 6.49 -8.23
N VAL A 300 14.37 7.60 -7.64
CA VAL A 300 14.43 7.81 -6.19
C VAL A 300 13.62 9.06 -5.87
N GLY A 301 12.70 8.97 -4.91
CA GLY A 301 11.84 10.06 -4.48
C GLY A 301 10.98 9.65 -3.29
N GLU A 302 10.34 10.62 -2.64
CA GLU A 302 9.38 10.35 -1.58
C GLU A 302 8.16 9.63 -2.15
N GLY A 303 7.89 8.42 -1.66
CA GLY A 303 6.69 7.65 -1.96
C GLY A 303 5.64 7.86 -0.88
N TYR A 304 4.38 7.98 -1.29
CA TYR A 304 3.23 8.06 -0.40
C TYR A 304 2.35 6.85 -0.66
N ASP A 305 1.92 6.17 0.42
CA ASP A 305 0.99 5.05 0.36
C ASP A 305 -0.30 5.38 1.12
N PHE A 306 -1.42 4.79 0.70
CA PHE A 306 -2.74 5.05 1.29
C PHE A 306 -3.42 3.74 1.70
N GLU A 307 -3.87 3.69 2.95
CA GLU A 307 -4.77 2.63 3.41
C GLU A 307 -6.22 3.03 3.10
N VAL A 308 -6.91 2.18 2.31
CA VAL A 308 -8.33 2.34 2.02
C VAL A 308 -9.12 1.27 2.76
N PRO A 309 -9.96 1.64 3.74
CA PRO A 309 -10.77 0.69 4.49
C PRO A 309 -11.60 -0.22 3.57
N GLY A 310 -11.46 -1.54 3.74
CA GLY A 310 -12.27 -2.55 3.07
C GLY A 310 -11.81 -3.00 1.68
N SER A 311 -10.83 -2.34 1.03
CA SER A 311 -10.32 -2.78 -0.28
C SER A 311 -8.81 -2.95 -0.37
N HIS A 312 -8.04 -2.46 0.62
CA HIS A 312 -6.55 -2.49 0.65
C HIS A 312 -5.89 -2.10 -0.68
N SER A 313 -6.62 -1.31 -1.47
CA SER A 313 -6.29 -0.97 -2.85
C SER A 313 -6.81 0.41 -3.17
N PHE A 314 -6.01 1.21 -3.85
CA PHE A 314 -6.38 2.57 -4.29
C PHE A 314 -5.90 2.82 -5.72
N VAL A 315 -6.54 3.79 -6.38
CA VAL A 315 -6.14 4.24 -7.70
C VAL A 315 -5.25 5.48 -7.58
N GLY A 316 -3.99 5.37 -7.99
CA GLY A 316 -3.03 6.47 -8.06
C GLY A 316 -2.54 6.67 -9.49
N ASN A 317 -2.68 7.87 -10.06
CA ASN A 317 -2.29 8.17 -11.45
C ASN A 317 -2.86 7.19 -12.49
N GLY A 318 -4.04 6.61 -12.24
CA GLY A 318 -4.68 5.62 -13.12
C GLY A 318 -4.22 4.18 -12.96
N PHE A 319 -3.35 3.89 -11.99
CA PHE A 319 -2.94 2.53 -11.63
C PHE A 319 -3.63 2.08 -10.36
N VAL A 320 -4.05 0.82 -10.31
CA VAL A 320 -4.50 0.15 -9.08
C VAL A 320 -3.26 -0.30 -8.29
N ASN A 321 -3.14 0.15 -7.04
CA ASN A 321 -2.11 -0.28 -6.09
C ASN A 321 -2.74 -1.25 -5.07
N HIS A 322 -1.98 -2.22 -4.56
CA HIS A 322 -2.44 -3.26 -3.62
C HIS A 322 -1.42 -3.51 -2.49
N ASN A 323 -1.90 -3.80 -1.27
CA ASN A 323 -1.06 -4.13 -0.11
C ASN A 323 -1.13 -5.64 0.28
N SER A 324 0.00 -6.20 0.76
CA SER A 324 0.31 -7.55 1.33
C SER A 324 -0.34 -8.84 0.78
N VAL A 325 0.42 -9.61 -0.04
CA VAL A 325 0.01 -10.94 -0.57
C VAL A 325 0.87 -12.12 -0.04
N THR A 326 2.08 -11.86 0.46
CA THR A 326 3.08 -12.92 0.71
C THR A 326 2.74 -13.84 1.89
N ILE A 327 2.18 -13.32 2.99
CA ILE A 327 1.80 -14.14 4.16
C ILE A 327 0.74 -15.16 3.77
N HIS A 328 -0.27 -14.74 3.00
CA HIS A 328 -1.32 -15.64 2.50
C HIS A 328 -0.76 -16.77 1.63
N ALA A 329 0.25 -16.49 0.80
CA ALA A 329 0.90 -17.52 -0.01
C ALA A 329 1.59 -18.57 0.88
N ILE A 330 2.27 -18.16 1.95
CA ILE A 330 2.93 -19.06 2.91
C ILE A 330 1.90 -19.91 3.66
N VAL A 331 0.90 -19.28 4.27
CA VAL A 331 -0.15 -19.97 5.04
C VAL A 331 -0.90 -20.97 4.16
N THR A 332 -1.29 -20.56 2.95
CA THR A 332 -1.98 -21.45 2.02
C THR A 332 -1.09 -22.62 1.61
N SER A 333 0.20 -22.39 1.35
CA SER A 333 1.15 -23.47 1.04
C SER A 333 1.22 -24.54 2.14
N LEU A 334 1.11 -24.12 3.41
CA LEU A 334 1.12 -25.03 4.56
C LEU A 334 -0.20 -25.80 4.66
N LEU A 335 -1.34 -25.12 4.50
CA LEU A 335 -2.68 -25.73 4.53
C LEU A 335 -2.87 -26.80 3.45
N PHE A 336 -2.30 -26.59 2.26
CA PHE A 336 -2.39 -27.57 1.16
C PHE A 336 -1.60 -28.87 1.41
N ARG A 337 -0.66 -28.87 2.36
CA ARG A 337 0.24 -30.02 2.60
C ARG A 337 0.01 -30.71 3.93
N ASN A 338 -0.67 -30.05 4.87
CA ASN A 338 -0.74 -30.52 6.25
C ASN A 338 -2.19 -30.54 6.73
N PRO A 339 -2.69 -31.70 7.19
CA PRO A 339 -3.99 -31.77 7.84
C PRO A 339 -3.91 -31.23 9.29
N PRO A 340 -5.05 -30.93 9.92
CA PRO A 340 -5.11 -30.27 11.24
C PRO A 340 -4.44 -31.05 12.37
N GLU A 341 -4.26 -32.35 12.23
CA GLU A 341 -3.61 -33.23 13.22
C GLU A 341 -2.09 -33.09 13.17
N ASN A 342 -1.54 -32.61 12.06
CA ASN A 342 -0.11 -32.44 11.86
C ASN A 342 0.33 -30.99 12.00
N LEU A 343 -0.56 -30.02 11.79
CA LEU A 343 -0.24 -28.60 11.83
C LEU A 343 -1.35 -27.80 12.52
N LYS A 344 -0.93 -26.95 13.46
CA LYS A 344 -1.78 -26.01 14.15
C LYS A 344 -1.23 -24.58 14.05
N PHE A 345 -2.14 -23.60 14.03
CA PHE A 345 -1.82 -22.18 13.97
C PHE A 345 -2.29 -21.44 15.21
N ILE A 346 -1.51 -20.45 15.61
CA ILE A 346 -1.96 -19.33 16.43
C ILE A 346 -1.72 -18.08 15.59
N MET A 347 -2.78 -17.34 15.28
CA MET A 347 -2.71 -16.14 14.45
C MET A 347 -3.05 -14.92 15.30
N ILE A 348 -2.16 -13.92 15.28
CA ILE A 348 -2.31 -12.64 15.96
C ILE A 348 -2.40 -11.56 14.89
N ASP A 349 -3.51 -10.83 14.86
CA ASP A 349 -3.81 -9.75 13.91
C ASP A 349 -4.47 -8.59 14.66
N PRO A 350 -3.66 -7.65 15.22
CA PRO A 350 -4.17 -6.55 16.02
C PRO A 350 -5.04 -5.58 15.19
N LYS A 351 -4.85 -5.52 13.87
CA LYS A 351 -5.59 -4.61 12.98
C LYS A 351 -6.91 -5.19 12.47
N ARG A 352 -7.11 -6.50 12.58
CA ARG A 352 -8.30 -7.24 12.11
C ARG A 352 -8.46 -7.23 10.59
N VAL A 353 -7.35 -7.12 9.87
CA VAL A 353 -7.35 -6.88 8.44
C VAL A 353 -6.96 -8.12 7.65
N GLU A 354 -5.81 -8.71 7.98
CA GLU A 354 -5.18 -9.72 7.13
C GLU A 354 -5.58 -11.14 7.54
N LEU A 355 -5.46 -11.51 8.82
CA LEU A 355 -5.56 -12.92 9.22
C LEU A 355 -6.97 -13.33 9.65
N THR A 356 -7.88 -12.38 9.89
CA THR A 356 -9.25 -12.68 10.35
C THR A 356 -10.05 -13.54 9.38
N MET A 357 -9.69 -13.57 8.09
CA MET A 357 -10.31 -14.45 7.09
C MET A 357 -10.05 -15.94 7.32
N TYR A 358 -9.07 -16.29 8.15
CA TYR A 358 -8.76 -17.68 8.54
C TYR A 358 -9.57 -18.16 9.75
N ASN A 359 -10.43 -17.34 10.35
CA ASN A 359 -11.29 -17.82 11.43
C ASN A 359 -12.11 -19.04 11.00
N ASN A 360 -12.32 -19.97 11.95
CA ASN A 360 -13.04 -21.24 11.79
C ASN A 360 -12.32 -22.35 11.02
N ILE A 361 -11.08 -22.14 10.53
CA ILE A 361 -10.31 -23.28 10.01
C ILE A 361 -9.94 -24.24 11.16
N PRO A 362 -9.97 -25.56 10.94
CA PRO A 362 -9.67 -26.57 11.97
C PRO A 362 -8.21 -26.54 12.46
N HIS A 363 -7.32 -25.87 11.72
CA HIS A 363 -5.92 -25.69 12.10
C HIS A 363 -5.74 -24.66 13.21
N LEU A 364 -6.70 -23.78 13.49
CA LEU A 364 -6.55 -22.78 14.56
C LEU A 364 -6.69 -23.41 15.95
N LEU A 365 -5.78 -23.06 16.87
CA LEU A 365 -5.89 -23.43 18.30
C LEU A 365 -6.82 -22.48 19.09
N THR A 366 -7.02 -21.29 18.55
CA THR A 366 -7.84 -20.21 19.09
C THR A 366 -8.34 -19.38 17.91
N PRO A 367 -9.50 -18.71 18.04
CA PRO A 367 -9.86 -17.62 17.15
C PRO A 367 -8.72 -16.62 17.00
N VAL A 368 -8.65 -15.97 15.84
CA VAL A 368 -7.61 -14.99 15.52
C VAL A 368 -7.57 -13.93 16.62
N ILE A 369 -6.39 -13.77 17.23
CA ILE A 369 -6.20 -12.91 18.39
C ILE A 369 -6.02 -11.47 17.92
N THR A 370 -6.91 -10.60 18.36
CA THR A 370 -6.90 -9.17 17.98
C THR A 370 -6.51 -8.26 19.14
N ASP A 371 -6.54 -8.77 20.36
CA ASP A 371 -6.22 -8.02 21.57
C ASP A 371 -4.74 -8.23 21.97
N PRO A 372 -3.95 -7.16 22.15
CA PRO A 372 -2.54 -7.28 22.51
C PRO A 372 -2.28 -8.05 23.81
N LYS A 373 -3.12 -7.88 24.83
CA LYS A 373 -2.94 -8.60 26.10
C LYS A 373 -3.18 -10.10 25.92
N LYS A 374 -4.21 -10.49 25.15
CA LYS A 374 -4.44 -11.90 24.77
C LYS A 374 -3.29 -12.47 23.94
N ALA A 375 -2.65 -11.66 23.08
CA ALA A 375 -1.48 -12.11 22.32
C ALA A 375 -0.30 -12.48 23.24
N ILE A 376 -0.03 -11.67 24.25
CA ILE A 376 0.98 -11.99 25.28
C ILE A 376 0.62 -13.27 26.05
N LEU A 377 -0.65 -13.44 26.42
CA LEU A 377 -1.11 -14.68 27.08
C LEU A 377 -0.93 -15.91 26.19
N ALA A 378 -1.22 -15.80 24.90
CA ALA A 378 -1.01 -16.88 23.95
C ALA A 378 0.47 -17.24 23.81
N LEU A 379 1.38 -16.26 23.73
CA LEU A 379 2.82 -16.52 23.69
C LEU A 379 3.33 -17.19 24.97
N LYS A 380 2.82 -16.81 26.15
CA LYS A 380 3.12 -17.49 27.41
C LYS A 380 2.63 -18.94 27.40
N TRP A 381 1.44 -19.19 26.86
CA TRP A 381 0.93 -20.54 26.69
C TRP A 381 1.81 -21.37 25.75
N VAL A 382 2.28 -20.78 24.63
CA VAL A 382 3.21 -21.45 23.70
C VAL A 382 4.52 -21.81 24.40
N ALA A 383 5.05 -20.94 25.28
CA ALA A 383 6.25 -21.25 26.06
C ALA A 383 6.03 -22.42 27.03
N LYS A 384 4.85 -22.50 27.67
CA LYS A 384 4.49 -23.65 28.52
C LYS A 384 4.29 -24.94 27.72
N GLU A 385 3.70 -24.84 26.53
CA GLU A 385 3.57 -25.98 25.62
C GLU A 385 4.94 -26.46 25.12
N MET A 386 5.89 -25.54 24.89
CA MET A 386 7.28 -25.87 24.56
C MET A 386 7.94 -26.69 25.67
N GLU A 387 7.82 -26.27 26.94
CA GLU A 387 8.31 -27.02 28.11
C GLU A 387 7.67 -28.41 28.20
N ARG A 388 6.34 -28.48 28.10
CA ARG A 388 5.59 -29.75 28.14
C ARG A 388 6.07 -30.73 27.06
N ARG A 389 6.38 -30.23 25.86
CA ARG A 389 6.89 -31.06 24.77
C ARG A 389 8.31 -31.54 25.05
N TYR A 390 9.18 -30.72 25.63
CA TYR A 390 10.49 -31.16 26.08
C TYR A 390 10.40 -32.32 27.09
N ASP A 391 9.52 -32.21 28.09
CA ASP A 391 9.29 -33.30 29.06
C ASP A 391 8.86 -34.61 28.37
N ILE A 392 8.05 -34.50 27.31
CA ILE A 392 7.61 -35.67 26.53
C ILE A 392 8.77 -36.28 25.75
N LEU A 393 9.56 -35.45 25.05
CA LEU A 393 10.71 -35.91 24.29
C LEU A 393 11.73 -36.61 25.22
N GLU A 394 11.97 -36.05 26.41
CA GLU A 394 12.84 -36.64 27.43
C GLU A 394 12.30 -37.99 27.93
N LYS A 395 11.03 -38.05 28.33
CA LYS A 395 10.38 -39.29 28.79
C LYS A 395 10.36 -40.38 27.73
N THR A 396 10.25 -40.01 26.46
CA THR A 396 10.28 -40.94 25.32
C THR A 396 11.68 -41.17 24.75
N SER A 397 12.72 -40.56 25.35
CA SER A 397 14.13 -40.70 24.95
C SER A 397 14.38 -40.37 23.47
N VAL A 398 13.66 -39.39 22.93
CA VAL A 398 13.85 -38.87 21.56
C VAL A 398 14.35 -37.43 21.60
N ARG A 399 15.12 -37.04 20.58
CA ARG A 399 15.81 -35.75 20.56
C ARG A 399 14.99 -34.58 20.01
N ASP A 400 14.03 -34.88 19.12
CA ASP A 400 13.25 -33.89 18.38
C ASP A 400 11.88 -34.48 17.97
N ILE A 401 10.98 -33.60 17.56
CA ILE A 401 9.61 -33.94 17.16
C ILE A 401 9.55 -34.87 15.94
N ASP A 402 10.51 -34.78 15.02
CA ASP A 402 10.59 -35.68 13.86
C ASP A 402 10.91 -37.11 14.32
N SER A 403 11.85 -37.27 15.24
CA SER A 403 12.20 -38.54 15.86
C SER A 403 11.04 -39.09 16.69
N TYR A 404 10.29 -38.21 17.36
CA TYR A 404 9.07 -38.58 18.07
C TYR A 404 8.03 -39.20 17.12
N HIS A 405 7.71 -38.53 16.00
CA HIS A 405 6.75 -39.03 15.02
C HIS A 405 7.19 -40.33 14.32
N GLN A 406 8.49 -40.53 14.13
CA GLN A 406 9.01 -41.75 13.51
C GLN A 406 8.94 -42.97 14.46
N ASN A 407 9.25 -42.75 15.73
CA ASN A 407 9.44 -43.83 16.71
C ASN A 407 8.18 -44.14 17.52
N ILE A 408 7.29 -43.17 17.74
CA ILE A 408 6.09 -43.30 18.56
C ILE A 408 4.84 -43.29 17.67
N LYS A 409 4.48 -44.45 17.11
CA LYS A 409 3.38 -44.59 16.14
C LYS A 409 1.96 -44.69 16.74
N ASN A 410 1.83 -44.88 18.05
CA ASN A 410 0.57 -45.26 18.71
C ASN A 410 0.02 -44.23 19.72
N GLU A 411 0.68 -43.08 19.91
CA GLU A 411 0.12 -41.96 20.70
C GLU A 411 -0.45 -40.89 19.76
N LYS A 412 -1.36 -40.05 20.28
CA LYS A 412 -1.89 -38.90 19.54
C LYS A 412 -0.71 -38.08 18.99
N SER A 413 -0.65 -37.94 17.67
CA SER A 413 0.38 -37.19 16.95
C SER A 413 0.56 -35.80 17.56
N MET A 414 1.81 -35.34 17.70
CA MET A 414 2.13 -34.04 18.27
C MET A 414 2.19 -33.01 17.13
N PRO A 415 1.16 -32.18 16.90
CA PRO A 415 1.16 -31.28 15.74
C PRO A 415 2.28 -30.26 15.83
N PHE A 416 2.85 -29.88 14.68
CA PHE A 416 3.65 -28.66 14.59
C PHE A 416 2.78 -27.44 14.91
N ILE A 417 3.32 -26.46 15.63
CA ILE A 417 2.63 -25.19 15.90
C ILE A 417 3.35 -24.07 15.17
N VAL A 418 2.62 -23.31 14.36
CA VAL A 418 3.12 -22.09 13.72
C VAL A 418 2.40 -20.89 14.32
N VAL A 419 3.14 -20.04 15.00
CA VAL A 419 2.64 -18.79 15.56
C VAL A 419 2.93 -17.67 14.56
N ILE A 420 1.89 -17.00 14.09
CA ILE A 420 1.96 -15.91 13.12
C ILE A 420 1.54 -14.63 13.81
N ILE A 421 2.43 -13.64 13.83
CA ILE A 421 2.15 -12.30 14.31
C ILE A 421 2.14 -11.36 13.12
N ASP A 422 0.96 -10.89 12.75
CA ASP A 422 0.83 -9.80 11.80
C ASP A 422 1.10 -8.46 12.50
N GLU A 423 1.93 -7.64 11.89
CA GLU A 423 2.36 -6.34 12.39
C GLU A 423 2.85 -6.38 13.85
N LEU A 424 4.05 -6.94 14.09
CA LEU A 424 4.61 -6.96 15.44
C LEU A 424 4.81 -5.56 16.05
N ALA A 425 4.88 -4.51 15.22
CA ALA A 425 5.06 -3.14 15.68
C ALA A 425 3.94 -2.66 16.62
N ASP A 426 2.71 -3.10 16.39
CA ASP A 426 1.56 -2.68 17.20
C ASP A 426 1.61 -3.34 18.58
N MET A 427 2.12 -4.57 18.63
CA MET A 427 2.41 -5.27 19.87
C MET A 427 3.59 -4.64 20.62
N MET A 428 4.68 -4.31 19.92
CA MET A 428 5.87 -3.68 20.50
C MET A 428 5.60 -2.28 21.08
N GLN A 429 4.59 -1.57 20.57
CA GLN A 429 4.18 -0.27 21.14
C GLN A 429 3.48 -0.43 22.50
N THR A 430 2.77 -1.53 22.71
CA THR A 430 1.94 -1.73 23.91
C THR A 430 2.67 -2.53 24.98
N TYR A 431 3.37 -3.61 24.58
CA TYR A 431 4.05 -4.56 25.48
C TYR A 431 5.45 -4.93 24.94
N PRO A 432 6.39 -3.97 24.83
CA PRO A 432 7.70 -4.21 24.20
C PRO A 432 8.53 -5.27 24.94
N ARG A 433 8.59 -5.19 26.27
CA ARG A 433 9.44 -6.07 27.09
C ARG A 433 8.94 -7.51 27.06
N GLU A 434 7.64 -7.68 27.29
CA GLU A 434 7.00 -9.00 27.34
C GLU A 434 7.01 -9.69 25.97
N LEU A 435 6.77 -8.93 24.89
CA LEU A 435 6.81 -9.49 23.53
C LEU A 435 8.22 -9.91 23.14
N GLU A 436 9.22 -9.04 23.32
CA GLU A 436 10.61 -9.33 22.98
C GLU A 436 11.12 -10.54 23.75
N ALA A 437 10.89 -10.59 25.07
CA ALA A 437 11.29 -11.72 25.91
C ALA A 437 10.65 -13.04 25.45
N ALA A 438 9.34 -13.04 25.14
CA ALA A 438 8.65 -14.23 24.68
C ALA A 438 9.14 -14.69 23.30
N VAL A 439 9.32 -13.76 22.36
CA VAL A 439 9.83 -14.05 21.01
C VAL A 439 11.24 -14.63 21.07
N VAL A 440 12.14 -14.03 21.85
CA VAL A 440 13.52 -14.49 22.00
C VAL A 440 13.55 -15.89 22.60
N ARG A 441 12.84 -16.12 23.70
CA ARG A 441 12.77 -17.42 24.38
C ARG A 441 12.29 -18.53 23.45
N LEU A 442 11.19 -18.27 22.73
CA LEU A 442 10.65 -19.23 21.76
C LEU A 442 11.65 -19.45 20.62
N ALA A 443 12.16 -18.39 19.98
CA ALA A 443 13.09 -18.53 18.86
C ALA A 443 14.37 -19.33 19.21
N GLN A 444 14.83 -19.28 20.48
CA GLN A 444 15.99 -20.03 20.95
C GLN A 444 15.73 -21.53 21.14
N MET A 445 14.57 -21.91 21.67
CA MET A 445 14.35 -23.26 22.20
C MET A 445 13.26 -24.04 21.44
N SER A 446 12.45 -23.39 20.61
CA SER A 446 11.22 -24.00 20.09
C SER A 446 11.42 -24.97 18.92
N ARG A 447 12.61 -24.96 18.28
CA ARG A 447 12.90 -25.73 17.05
C ARG A 447 12.75 -27.25 17.25
N ALA A 448 13.33 -27.81 18.31
CA ALA A 448 13.35 -29.26 18.53
C ALA A 448 11.96 -29.82 18.85
N VAL A 449 11.07 -28.99 19.42
CA VAL A 449 9.71 -29.36 19.82
C VAL A 449 8.65 -29.00 18.77
N GLY A 450 9.06 -28.60 17.57
CA GLY A 450 8.16 -28.34 16.44
C GLY A 450 7.27 -27.11 16.58
N ILE A 451 7.76 -26.08 17.27
CA ILE A 451 7.07 -24.78 17.37
C ILE A 451 7.88 -23.75 16.56
N HIS A 452 7.20 -23.00 15.69
CA HIS A 452 7.81 -22.06 14.75
C HIS A 452 7.14 -20.69 14.79
N LEU A 453 7.92 -19.64 14.54
CA LEU A 453 7.46 -18.26 14.54
C LEU A 453 7.51 -17.65 13.13
N ILE A 454 6.46 -16.93 12.75
CA ILE A 454 6.43 -16.04 11.59
C ILE A 454 6.05 -14.65 12.10
N LEU A 455 6.97 -13.71 12.00
CA LEU A 455 6.77 -12.33 12.45
C LEU A 455 6.74 -11.42 11.22
N SER A 456 5.69 -10.64 11.06
CA SER A 456 5.59 -9.62 10.00
C SER A 456 5.63 -8.22 10.61
N THR A 457 6.07 -7.24 9.82
CA THR A 457 5.89 -5.82 10.14
C THR A 457 6.03 -4.97 8.90
N GLN A 458 5.25 -3.88 8.85
CA GLN A 458 5.41 -2.84 7.83
C GLN A 458 6.32 -1.70 8.31
N ARG A 459 6.77 -1.74 9.57
CA ARG A 459 7.58 -0.71 10.21
C ARG A 459 8.97 -1.28 10.58
N PRO A 460 9.87 -1.46 9.59
CA PRO A 460 11.20 -2.03 9.81
C PRO A 460 12.14 -1.03 10.48
N SER A 461 11.89 -0.72 11.76
CA SER A 461 12.74 0.12 12.60
C SER A 461 13.54 -0.69 13.61
N VAL A 462 14.68 -0.16 14.06
CA VAL A 462 15.55 -0.83 15.06
C VAL A 462 14.84 -1.06 16.39
N ASN A 463 13.86 -0.22 16.73
CA ASN A 463 13.07 -0.35 17.96
C ASN A 463 12.04 -1.49 17.89
N ILE A 464 11.70 -1.92 16.68
CA ILE A 464 10.72 -2.99 16.42
C ILE A 464 11.46 -4.30 16.11
N ILE A 465 12.44 -4.25 15.22
CA ILE A 465 13.31 -5.36 14.86
C ILE A 465 14.64 -5.18 15.62
N THR A 466 14.60 -5.50 16.91
CA THR A 466 15.72 -5.30 17.82
C THR A 466 16.89 -6.25 17.52
N GLY A 467 18.07 -5.95 18.07
CA GLY A 467 19.23 -6.83 17.95
C GLY A 467 18.99 -8.23 18.51
N LEU A 468 18.23 -8.34 19.61
CA LEU A 468 17.89 -9.63 20.23
C LEU A 468 16.97 -10.46 19.34
N ILE A 469 15.95 -9.86 18.73
CA ILE A 469 15.08 -10.55 17.77
C ILE A 469 15.91 -11.03 16.57
N LYS A 470 16.76 -10.17 16.00
CA LYS A 470 17.62 -10.55 14.86
C LYS A 470 18.59 -11.67 15.17
N ALA A 471 19.17 -11.68 16.37
CA ALA A 471 20.13 -12.70 16.79
C ALA A 471 19.51 -14.11 16.83
N ASN A 472 18.21 -14.21 17.11
CA ASN A 472 17.53 -15.50 17.27
C ASN A 472 16.65 -15.89 16.07
N ILE A 473 16.42 -14.98 15.12
CA ILE A 473 15.64 -15.23 13.89
C ILE A 473 16.54 -15.03 12.66
N PRO A 474 17.27 -16.08 12.23
CA PRO A 474 18.25 -15.98 11.15
C PRO A 474 17.62 -16.03 9.75
N ALA A 475 16.41 -16.60 9.61
CA ALA A 475 15.68 -16.62 8.35
C ALA A 475 14.84 -15.35 8.19
N ARG A 476 15.09 -14.59 7.13
CA ARG A 476 14.50 -13.26 6.92
C ARG A 476 14.04 -13.08 5.49
N ILE A 477 12.87 -12.46 5.36
CA ILE A 477 12.29 -12.05 4.08
C ILE A 477 12.14 -10.54 4.13
N ALA A 478 12.72 -9.84 3.17
CA ALA A 478 12.43 -8.42 2.95
C ALA A 478 11.70 -8.27 1.62
N LEU A 479 10.47 -7.73 1.68
CA LEU A 479 9.78 -7.17 0.53
C LEU A 479 10.35 -5.78 0.22
N GLN A 480 9.82 -5.10 -0.79
CA GLN A 480 10.21 -3.74 -1.10
C GLN A 480 10.06 -2.83 0.13
N VAL A 481 11.14 -2.14 0.48
CA VAL A 481 11.18 -1.16 1.57
C VAL A 481 11.56 0.22 1.05
N SER A 482 11.22 1.26 1.81
CA SER A 482 11.39 2.65 1.38
C SER A 482 12.85 3.10 1.34
N SER A 483 13.71 2.55 2.20
CA SER A 483 15.10 3.00 2.31
C SER A 483 16.12 1.87 2.50
N GLN A 484 17.38 2.20 2.21
CA GLN A 484 18.50 1.31 2.49
C GLN A 484 18.66 1.03 4.00
N ILE A 485 18.25 1.97 4.86
CA ILE A 485 18.28 1.83 6.32
C ILE A 485 17.29 0.74 6.74
N ASP A 486 16.09 0.76 6.17
CA ASP A 486 15.07 -0.27 6.40
C ASP A 486 15.55 -1.64 5.90
N SER A 487 16.16 -1.69 4.72
CA SER A 487 16.76 -2.92 4.17
C SER A 487 17.81 -3.50 5.13
N ARG A 488 18.70 -2.66 5.65
CA ARG A 488 19.72 -3.07 6.62
C ARG A 488 19.10 -3.48 7.96
N THR A 489 18.02 -2.84 8.37
CA THR A 489 17.32 -3.19 9.60
C THR A 489 16.78 -4.63 9.51
N ILE A 490 16.25 -5.05 8.36
CA ILE A 490 15.75 -6.41 8.16
C ILE A 490 16.87 -7.41 7.84
N LEU A 491 17.70 -7.15 6.83
CA LEU A 491 18.62 -8.12 6.24
C LEU A 491 20.07 -8.00 6.71
N ASP A 492 20.40 -6.97 7.50
CA ASP A 492 21.79 -6.53 7.74
C ASP A 492 22.55 -6.19 6.42
N ALA A 493 21.82 -6.04 5.33
CA ALA A 493 22.32 -5.79 3.98
C ALA A 493 21.40 -4.82 3.22
N ALA A 494 21.99 -4.10 2.27
CA ALA A 494 21.24 -3.31 1.30
C ALA A 494 20.70 -4.19 0.17
N GLY A 495 19.61 -3.76 -0.47
CA GLY A 495 19.07 -4.37 -1.67
C GLY A 495 17.55 -4.44 -1.70
N ALA A 496 16.89 -4.48 -0.54
CA ALA A 496 15.43 -4.56 -0.47
C ALA A 496 14.78 -3.25 -0.94
N GLU A 497 15.47 -2.11 -0.80
CA GLU A 497 15.05 -0.81 -1.35
C GLU A 497 15.04 -0.76 -2.89
N LYS A 498 15.66 -1.76 -3.54
CA LYS A 498 15.76 -1.87 -5.01
C LYS A 498 14.79 -2.89 -5.60
N LEU A 499 13.97 -3.53 -4.76
CA LEU A 499 12.94 -4.47 -5.20
C LEU A 499 11.82 -3.72 -5.93
N LEU A 500 11.08 -4.45 -6.76
CA LEU A 500 10.06 -3.91 -7.68
C LEU A 500 8.65 -3.81 -7.04
N GLY A 501 8.49 -4.28 -5.81
CA GLY A 501 7.18 -4.43 -5.17
C GLY A 501 6.42 -5.65 -5.70
N ALA A 502 5.11 -5.70 -5.44
CA ALA A 502 4.20 -6.75 -5.94
C ALA A 502 4.72 -8.20 -5.74
N GLY A 503 5.28 -8.49 -4.57
CA GLY A 503 5.80 -9.82 -4.22
C GLY A 503 7.26 -10.07 -4.57
N ASP A 504 7.97 -9.14 -5.21
CA ASP A 504 9.43 -9.21 -5.36
C ASP A 504 10.10 -9.07 -3.99
N MET A 505 10.94 -10.04 -3.62
CA MET A 505 11.51 -10.17 -2.28
C MET A 505 12.99 -10.56 -2.31
N LEU A 506 13.68 -10.25 -1.22
CA LEU A 506 14.97 -10.82 -0.86
C LEU A 506 14.78 -11.80 0.30
N PHE A 507 15.25 -13.02 0.12
CA PHE A 507 15.27 -14.06 1.15
C PHE A 507 16.71 -14.31 1.61
N LEU A 508 16.92 -14.29 2.92
CA LEU A 508 18.18 -14.62 3.55
C LEU A 508 17.93 -15.72 4.59
N SER A 509 18.69 -16.81 4.53
CA SER A 509 18.72 -17.81 5.59
C SER A 509 20.00 -17.68 6.41
N GLY A 510 20.06 -18.31 7.59
CA GLY A 510 21.25 -18.30 8.44
C GLY A 510 22.49 -18.94 7.83
N GLU A 511 22.33 -19.77 6.79
CA GLU A 511 23.42 -20.45 6.08
C GLU A 511 23.89 -19.66 4.85
N MET A 512 23.17 -18.62 4.46
CA MET A 512 23.43 -17.85 3.24
C MET A 512 24.30 -16.63 3.55
N SER A 513 25.37 -16.44 2.77
CA SER A 513 26.22 -15.24 2.86
C SER A 513 25.64 -14.02 2.15
N LYS A 514 24.66 -14.21 1.25
CA LYS A 514 23.99 -13.15 0.48
C LYS A 514 22.52 -13.49 0.30
N PRO A 515 21.62 -12.47 0.30
CA PRO A 515 20.21 -12.71 0.06
C PRO A 515 19.95 -13.17 -1.38
N LEU A 516 19.04 -14.11 -1.54
CA LEU A 516 18.51 -14.57 -2.83
C LEU A 516 17.28 -13.73 -3.19
N ARG A 517 17.24 -13.21 -4.42
CA ARG A 517 16.04 -12.53 -4.93
C ARG A 517 15.02 -13.55 -5.42
N ILE A 518 13.79 -13.44 -4.95
CA ILE A 518 12.68 -14.37 -5.23
C ILE A 518 11.45 -13.53 -5.58
N GLN A 519 10.61 -14.04 -6.49
CA GLN A 519 9.29 -13.48 -6.75
C GLN A 519 8.25 -14.34 -6.02
N SER A 520 7.46 -13.75 -5.12
CA SER A 520 6.37 -14.43 -4.44
C SER A 520 5.33 -14.91 -5.44
N ALA A 521 4.76 -16.09 -5.17
CA ALA A 521 3.49 -16.47 -5.78
C ALA A 521 2.40 -15.48 -5.37
N TYR A 522 1.51 -15.16 -6.30
CA TYR A 522 0.31 -14.36 -6.05
C TYR A 522 -0.84 -15.29 -5.71
N ILE A 523 -1.59 -14.96 -4.66
CA ILE A 523 -2.86 -15.57 -4.33
C ILE A 523 -3.88 -14.46 -4.07
N SER A 524 -5.05 -14.58 -4.70
CA SER A 524 -6.13 -13.63 -4.51
C SER A 524 -6.92 -13.92 -3.23
N GLU A 525 -7.57 -12.90 -2.67
CA GLU A 525 -8.46 -13.04 -1.52
C GLU A 525 -9.59 -14.06 -1.78
N GLN A 526 -10.09 -14.13 -3.01
CA GLN A 526 -11.11 -15.09 -3.41
C GLN A 526 -10.62 -16.54 -3.31
N GLU A 527 -9.37 -16.79 -3.68
CA GLU A 527 -8.73 -18.10 -3.54
C GLU A 527 -8.51 -18.45 -2.06
N VAL A 528 -8.06 -17.50 -1.24
CA VAL A 528 -7.92 -17.72 0.21
C VAL A 528 -9.27 -18.05 0.85
N LYS A 529 -10.33 -17.30 0.51
CA LYS A 529 -11.71 -17.56 0.97
C LYS A 529 -12.24 -18.92 0.52
N ALA A 530 -11.91 -19.35 -0.70
CA ALA A 530 -12.30 -20.66 -1.19
C ALA A 530 -11.64 -21.79 -0.40
N VAL A 531 -10.34 -21.65 -0.08
CA VAL A 531 -9.57 -22.64 0.71
C VAL A 531 -10.08 -22.71 2.15
N THR A 532 -10.22 -21.56 2.81
CA THR A 532 -10.72 -21.49 4.20
C THR A 532 -12.13 -22.04 4.31
N LYS A 533 -13.01 -21.71 3.36
CA LYS A 533 -14.36 -22.28 3.30
C LYS A 533 -14.34 -23.80 3.11
N TYR A 534 -13.55 -24.31 2.17
CA TYR A 534 -13.43 -25.76 1.96
C TYR A 534 -13.00 -26.48 3.25
N LEU A 535 -12.02 -25.95 3.97
CA LEU A 535 -11.56 -26.51 5.24
C LEU A 535 -12.64 -26.43 6.32
N SER A 536 -13.31 -25.29 6.46
CA SER A 536 -14.39 -25.13 7.43
C SER A 536 -15.54 -26.11 7.16
N ASP A 537 -15.94 -26.28 5.89
CA ASP A 537 -17.03 -27.16 5.48
C ASP A 537 -16.65 -28.64 5.65
N THR A 538 -15.39 -29.01 5.35
CA THR A 538 -14.92 -30.41 5.42
C THR A 538 -14.82 -30.92 6.86
N TYR A 539 -14.46 -30.05 7.80
CA TYR A 539 -14.22 -30.41 9.21
C TYR A 539 -15.33 -29.88 10.15
N ALA A 540 -16.51 -29.56 9.61
CA ALA A 540 -17.62 -28.99 10.37
C ALA A 540 -18.14 -29.91 11.49
N ASP A 541 -18.02 -31.23 11.31
CA ASP A 541 -18.50 -32.25 12.26
C ASP A 541 -17.44 -32.63 13.33
N GLU A 542 -16.22 -32.11 13.24
CA GLU A 542 -15.17 -32.36 14.23
C GLU A 542 -15.25 -31.34 15.38
N LEU A 543 -15.32 -31.84 16.62
CA LEU A 543 -15.26 -31.01 17.83
C LEU A 543 -13.91 -30.30 17.91
N GLN A 544 -13.88 -29.01 17.57
CA GLN A 544 -12.69 -28.17 17.74
C GLN A 544 -12.42 -27.95 19.23
N SER A 545 -11.28 -28.44 19.72
CA SER A 545 -10.79 -28.14 21.06
C SER A 545 -10.20 -26.72 21.07
N GLU A 546 -11.05 -25.71 21.19
CA GLU A 546 -10.60 -24.31 21.27
C GLU A 546 -9.98 -23.99 22.63
N ILE A 547 -8.82 -23.32 22.61
CA ILE A 547 -8.18 -22.80 23.81
C ILE A 547 -8.75 -21.40 24.08
N ASN A 548 -9.50 -21.25 25.17
CA ASN A 548 -10.04 -19.95 25.55
C ASN A 548 -9.07 -19.20 26.47
N PHE A 549 -8.49 -18.10 25.96
CA PHE A 549 -7.56 -17.24 26.70
C PHE A 549 -8.27 -16.18 27.59
N SER A 550 -9.57 -16.33 27.87
CA SER A 550 -10.26 -15.49 28.86
C SER A 550 -10.02 -16.03 30.27
N GLY A 551 -9.50 -15.17 31.15
CA GLY A 551 -9.02 -15.53 32.49
C GLY A 551 -10.08 -15.91 33.51
N GLU A 552 -11.22 -16.48 33.12
CA GLU A 552 -12.31 -16.76 34.07
C GLU A 552 -12.80 -18.21 34.14
N ASN A 553 -12.50 -19.12 33.21
CA ASN A 553 -12.94 -20.53 33.38
C ASN A 553 -12.11 -21.53 32.57
N THR A 554 -10.89 -21.83 33.03
CA THR A 554 -10.21 -23.08 32.68
C THR A 554 -9.79 -23.79 33.96
N SER A 555 -10.02 -25.10 33.97
CA SER A 555 -9.85 -26.01 35.11
C SER A 555 -8.65 -25.66 35.98
N SER A 556 -8.99 -25.38 37.23
CA SER A 556 -8.25 -24.87 38.37
C SER A 556 -7.12 -25.78 38.89
N ALA A 557 -6.47 -26.57 38.03
CA ALA A 557 -5.34 -27.43 38.40
C ALA A 557 -4.02 -27.04 37.71
N ILE A 558 -4.06 -26.27 36.61
CA ILE A 558 -2.86 -25.84 35.86
C ILE A 558 -2.40 -24.43 36.25
N PHE A 559 -3.26 -23.66 36.93
CA PHE A 559 -3.05 -22.26 37.32
C PHE A 559 -3.07 -22.01 38.84
N SER A 560 -3.14 -23.05 39.67
CA SER A 560 -3.23 -22.95 41.13
C SER A 560 -2.00 -23.47 41.90
N ALA A 561 -0.85 -23.59 41.25
CA ALA A 561 0.40 -23.68 42.01
C ALA A 561 0.73 -22.25 42.49
N PRO A 562 0.96 -22.02 43.81
CA PRO A 562 1.46 -20.75 44.29
C PRO A 562 2.73 -20.42 43.50
N LEU A 563 2.87 -19.15 43.10
CA LEU A 563 4.11 -18.59 42.59
C LEU A 563 5.22 -18.86 43.62
N GLY A 564 5.97 -19.94 43.40
CA GLY A 564 7.29 -20.11 44.00
C GLY A 564 8.22 -19.14 43.30
N GLU A 565 8.71 -18.16 44.06
CA GLU A 565 10.00 -17.54 43.82
C GLU A 565 11.06 -18.65 43.85
N ASP A 566 11.28 -19.32 42.71
CA ASP A 566 12.53 -20.01 42.36
C ASP A 566 12.32 -20.63 40.97
N ASP A 567 12.69 -19.89 39.94
CA ASP A 567 13.82 -20.33 39.12
C ASP A 567 14.24 -19.23 38.15
N SER A 568 15.55 -19.01 38.16
CA SER A 568 16.32 -17.93 37.55
C SER A 568 15.92 -17.56 36.12
N TYR A 569 15.74 -16.25 35.87
CA TYR A 569 16.51 -15.46 34.90
C TYR A 569 15.95 -14.02 34.89
N GLY A 570 16.69 -13.08 35.49
CA GLY A 570 16.52 -11.63 35.29
C GLY A 570 15.74 -10.88 36.37
N GLY A 571 16.17 -10.98 37.63
CA GLY A 571 15.74 -10.07 38.70
C GLY A 571 16.44 -8.70 38.61
N ASP A 572 15.70 -7.67 39.02
CA ASP A 572 16.00 -6.23 39.05
C ASP A 572 17.11 -5.83 40.08
N ASP A 573 18.12 -6.67 40.29
CA ASP A 573 19.27 -6.39 41.14
C ASP A 573 20.57 -6.64 40.36
N ASP A 574 21.27 -5.56 39.99
CA ASP A 574 22.64 -5.68 39.50
C ASP A 574 23.49 -6.38 40.59
N GLU A 575 24.22 -7.43 40.24
CA GLU A 575 25.04 -8.22 41.17
C GLU A 575 25.99 -7.38 42.05
N LEU A 576 26.38 -6.19 41.56
CA LEU A 576 27.26 -5.26 42.28
C LEU A 576 26.51 -4.19 43.08
N TYR A 577 25.18 -4.28 43.17
CA TYR A 577 24.35 -3.27 43.84
C TYR A 577 24.70 -3.14 45.32
N GLU A 578 24.77 -4.24 46.07
CA GLU A 578 25.10 -4.21 47.49
C GLU A 578 26.53 -3.68 47.75
N GLU A 579 27.49 -4.09 46.91
CA GLU A 579 28.87 -3.59 46.99
C GLU A 579 28.94 -2.09 46.66
N ALA A 580 28.18 -1.63 45.67
CA ALA A 580 28.04 -0.21 45.34
C ALA A 580 27.39 0.58 46.49
N ARG A 581 26.37 0.02 47.13
CA ARG A 581 25.66 0.60 48.27
C ARG A 581 26.60 0.80 49.45
N GLU A 582 27.33 -0.23 49.86
CA GLU A 582 28.31 -0.13 50.95
C GLU A 582 29.42 0.85 50.63
N THR A 583 29.96 0.80 49.41
CA THR A 583 31.03 1.70 48.96
C THR A 583 30.61 3.17 49.02
N VAL A 584 29.37 3.46 48.61
CA VAL A 584 28.79 4.80 48.63
C VAL A 584 28.50 5.26 50.06
N ILE A 585 27.92 4.40 50.91
CA ILE A 585 27.63 4.72 52.32
C ILE A 585 28.93 5.03 53.08
N GLN A 586 29.99 4.23 52.88
CA GLN A 586 31.28 4.46 53.51
C GLN A 586 31.92 5.78 53.05
N ALA A 587 31.82 6.09 51.76
CA ALA A 587 32.41 7.29 51.18
C ALA A 587 31.62 8.58 51.44
N GLY A 588 30.33 8.47 51.81
CA GLY A 588 29.43 9.60 52.06
C GLY A 588 29.02 10.39 50.82
N LYS A 589 29.44 9.97 49.61
CA LYS A 589 29.11 10.61 48.34
C LYS A 589 29.07 9.60 47.19
N ALA A 590 28.17 9.81 46.24
CA ALA A 590 28.01 8.96 45.06
C ALA A 590 28.22 9.73 43.76
N SER A 591 29.08 9.22 42.89
CA SER A 591 29.13 9.67 41.50
C SER A 591 29.44 8.51 40.58
N THR A 592 29.01 8.62 39.32
CA THR A 592 29.23 7.58 38.30
C THR A 592 30.72 7.29 38.13
N SER A 593 31.55 8.33 38.03
CA SER A 593 33.02 8.20 37.96
C SER A 593 33.66 7.63 39.24
N PHE A 594 33.04 7.81 40.40
CA PHE A 594 33.51 7.22 41.66
C PHE A 594 33.29 5.71 41.68
N LEU A 595 32.06 5.26 41.41
CA LEU A 595 31.75 3.82 41.32
C LEU A 595 32.50 3.14 40.18
N GLN A 596 32.68 3.82 39.05
CA GLN A 596 33.47 3.32 37.92
C GLN A 596 34.90 2.94 38.33
N ARG A 597 35.58 3.82 39.10
CA ARG A 597 36.95 3.58 39.56
C ARG A 597 37.04 2.58 40.69
N LYS A 598 36.09 2.61 41.64
CA LYS A 598 36.11 1.73 42.81
C LYS A 598 35.74 0.29 42.48
N LEU A 599 34.70 0.09 41.68
CA LEU A 599 34.21 -1.25 41.31
C LEU A 599 34.79 -1.75 39.97
N ARG A 600 35.64 -0.96 39.31
CA ARG A 600 36.27 -1.28 38.01
C ARG A 600 35.25 -1.67 36.92
N ILE A 601 34.09 -1.03 36.95
CA ILE A 601 33.00 -1.26 35.99
C ILE A 601 32.98 -0.21 34.88
N GLY A 602 32.28 -0.47 33.77
CA GLY A 602 32.08 0.50 32.70
C GLY A 602 31.14 1.66 33.09
N TYR A 603 31.29 2.82 32.43
CA TYR A 603 30.53 4.04 32.75
C TYR A 603 29.00 3.83 32.74
N ALA A 604 28.47 3.12 31.74
CA ALA A 604 27.03 2.86 31.61
C ALA A 604 26.47 2.02 32.78
N ARG A 605 27.24 1.04 33.27
CA ARG A 605 26.85 0.22 34.43
C ARG A 605 26.96 1.03 35.73
N ALA A 606 28.01 1.85 35.86
CA ALA A 606 28.16 2.77 36.99
C ALA A 606 27.03 3.80 37.06
N ALA A 607 26.58 4.34 35.92
CA ALA A 607 25.44 5.25 35.85
C ALA A 607 24.14 4.58 36.33
N ARG A 608 23.85 3.37 35.81
CA ARG A 608 22.70 2.59 36.25
C ARG A 608 22.71 2.30 37.75
N LEU A 609 23.87 1.94 38.32
CA LEU A 609 23.99 1.70 39.76
C LEU A 609 23.73 2.96 40.59
N VAL A 610 24.17 4.14 40.13
CA VAL A 610 23.88 5.42 40.81
C VAL A 610 22.38 5.73 40.77
N ASP A 611 21.71 5.48 39.65
CA ASP A 611 20.27 5.68 39.51
C ASP A 611 19.46 4.69 40.38
N MET A 612 19.89 3.42 40.46
CA MET A 612 19.29 2.42 41.36
C MET A 612 19.47 2.78 42.84
N LEU A 613 20.60 3.37 43.22
CA LEU A 613 20.84 3.86 44.58
C LEU A 613 19.95 5.06 44.93
N GLU A 614 19.61 5.90 43.94
CA GLU A 614 18.66 7.02 44.11
C GLU A 614 17.22 6.51 44.23
N GLU A 615 16.79 5.60 43.34
CA GLU A 615 15.44 5.03 43.33
C GLU A 615 15.13 4.30 44.65
N ARG A 616 16.14 3.68 45.26
CA ARG A 616 16.04 2.99 46.55
C ARG A 616 16.35 3.88 47.76
N GLY A 617 16.51 5.19 47.57
CA GLY A 617 16.64 6.17 48.66
C GLY A 617 17.96 6.13 49.43
N VAL A 618 19.03 5.57 48.85
CA VAL A 618 20.37 5.54 49.46
C VAL A 618 21.10 6.87 49.21
N VAL A 619 20.85 7.51 48.06
CA VAL A 619 21.44 8.80 47.69
C VAL A 619 20.37 9.81 47.30
N GLY A 620 20.65 11.10 47.53
CA GLY A 620 19.76 12.20 47.18
C GLY A 620 19.61 12.42 45.67
N ALA A 621 18.59 13.19 45.30
CA ALA A 621 18.30 13.49 43.91
C ALA A 621 19.45 14.21 43.19
N GLY A 622 19.70 13.86 41.93
CA GLY A 622 20.84 14.41 41.17
C GLY A 622 20.73 15.92 40.88
N SER A 623 21.79 16.68 41.18
CA SER A 623 21.95 18.10 40.76
C SER A 623 23.14 18.27 39.82
N GLY A 624 22.96 17.90 38.55
CA GLY A 624 23.97 18.06 37.49
C GLY A 624 25.20 17.15 37.65
N ALA A 625 26.39 17.66 37.31
CA ALA A 625 27.65 16.89 37.30
C ALA A 625 28.28 16.70 38.70
N LYS A 626 27.65 17.19 39.78
CA LYS A 626 28.16 17.06 41.15
C LYS A 626 27.82 15.69 41.76
N ALA A 627 28.64 15.22 42.69
CA ALA A 627 28.39 13.98 43.42
C ALA A 627 27.14 14.13 44.31
N ARG A 628 26.33 13.07 44.38
CA ARG A 628 25.09 13.00 45.17
C ARG A 628 25.42 12.69 46.63
N GLU A 629 24.75 13.35 47.56
CA GLU A 629 24.90 13.08 48.99
C GLU A 629 24.16 11.80 49.40
N VAL A 630 24.71 11.08 50.38
CA VAL A 630 24.10 9.85 50.91
C VAL A 630 23.06 10.23 51.96
N ILE A 631 21.85 9.69 51.82
CA ILE A 631 20.74 9.95 52.75
C ILE A 631 20.97 9.09 54.00
N GLY A 632 20.95 9.71 55.20
CA GLY A 632 20.93 8.98 56.47
C GLY A 632 22.20 9.04 57.33
N ARG A 633 23.07 10.04 57.18
CA ARG A 633 24.18 10.30 58.12
C ARG A 633 23.92 11.57 58.93
N GLU A 634 23.96 11.45 60.26
CA GLU A 634 24.00 12.59 61.18
C GLU A 634 25.23 13.46 60.89
N ALA A 635 25.01 14.77 60.86
CA ALA A 635 25.98 15.77 60.47
C ALA A 635 27.23 15.76 61.37
N THR A 636 28.40 15.64 60.77
CA THR A 636 29.65 16.12 61.36
C THR A 636 30.29 17.10 60.39
N ASN A 637 30.17 18.38 60.73
CA ASN A 637 30.86 19.51 60.09
C ASN A 637 32.38 19.29 60.09
N VAL A 638 33.00 19.45 58.93
CA VAL A 638 34.35 19.99 58.83
C VAL A 638 34.37 20.95 57.64
N GLU A 639 34.86 22.16 57.90
CA GLU A 639 34.82 23.39 57.12
C GLU A 639 35.48 23.31 55.73
N GLU A 640 34.95 24.12 54.80
CA GLU A 640 35.55 24.41 53.50
C GLU A 640 36.71 25.41 53.64
N GLU A 641 37.81 25.18 52.91
CA GLU A 641 38.59 26.27 52.31
C GLU A 641 38.96 25.93 50.85
N PRO A 642 39.13 26.94 49.99
CA PRO A 642 38.84 26.87 48.57
C PRO A 642 40.08 26.55 47.74
N ASP A 643 39.89 25.94 46.56
CA ASP A 643 40.95 25.93 45.54
C ASP A 643 40.49 26.58 44.23
N GLU A 644 41.37 27.46 43.79
CA GLU A 644 41.26 28.43 42.74
C GLU A 644 41.58 27.82 41.36
N ARG A 645 41.01 28.44 40.32
CA ARG A 645 41.52 28.48 38.92
C ARG A 645 41.52 27.16 38.11
N ASN A 646 40.63 27.09 37.13
CA ASN A 646 41.02 27.49 35.77
C ASN A 646 39.82 27.59 34.82
N THR A 647 39.67 28.81 34.32
CA THR A 647 38.99 29.24 33.10
C THR A 647 39.55 28.55 31.87
N GLU A 648 38.70 28.16 30.92
CA GLU A 648 39.01 28.32 29.49
C GLU A 648 37.73 28.59 28.70
N GLU A 649 37.87 29.56 27.80
CA GLU A 649 36.85 30.37 27.15
C GLU A 649 36.09 29.63 26.04
N ILE A 650 34.83 30.02 25.86
CA ILE A 650 34.10 29.91 24.59
C ILE A 650 33.82 31.34 24.13
N ILE A 651 34.37 31.74 22.98
CA ILE A 651 33.85 32.84 22.15
C ILE A 651 34.20 32.54 20.68
N PRO A 652 33.37 32.94 19.70
CA PRO A 652 31.92 32.78 19.55
C PRO A 652 31.55 31.74 18.49
#